data_AF-A0A1V9YV67-F1
#
_entry.id   AF-A0A1V9YV67-F1
#
_cell.length_a   1.000
_cell.length_b   1.000
_cell.length_c   1.000
_cell.angle_alpha   90.00
_cell.angle_beta   90.00
_cell.angle_gamma   90.00
#
_symmetry.space_group_name_H-M   'P 1'
#
loop_
_entity.id
_entity.type
_entity.pdbx_description
1 polymer ?
#
loop_
_entity_poly.entity_id
_entity_poly.type
_entity_poly.pdbx_seq_one_letter_code
_entity_poly.pdbx_strand_id
1 'polypeptide(L)'
;MPLEVGDSVRLKSTGDLGELLQIRAASNAYVIKLKDGTLKKNVPFDDVEKYTAAATPAKKPILLVDTSSSYSVGDTVEALFKGGKKYFCGRIIKKRSDDTYDIEFDDGDKEESVSAAKIRVCAKNLLPEGTRVEAKYKNTNKFYPGKITKVHTSSGTYDIEFDDGDVDTKVQASDVRPIESKSTKSFKVGTEVEAKYKGKTYYPGKIAKVNGDGSYDIEYDDGESERRVDSALVRLPTSTKAESPKKEESSKKDKISVGTKIEARYKGKAKYFPGKIAKVHSDDTFDIDYDDGEKEKRVERSLIKVKDNEIDDVDFKVGTKIEAKYKGKTYYPGKITRKHADGSYDIDYDDGEVEKRVEKTMIRLKESNTKNSSSPKKSSSPKKLSNKLEVGTKVDAKYKGRTYYPGKIAKVHSDDTFDIDYDDGEVEKRVKKEFIKVKEDASKQPSDLKVGTKVEAKFKKKSYCRGQICKVHSDDTFDIEYDNGELEKRVESDLIRTIDQSEKEDTDKIEIGTKVEAKYKGRTYYPGKIARAHTDGTYDIDYDDGEVEKRVPRDLVRVKETSPKKTKDTAISAGTKVEARYKGKTKYYAGKIAKAHMDGTYDIDYDDGEVEKRVEKDLIRVLSKPDDDDVMDLKVGTIVEAKYKGKTYYPGKIPRVHSDDTFDVDYDDGEIEKRVKRELIRVKSKSPKKLSEPGKLRVGLRVEARYNGKPKYYPGKIAKVHSDGTIDIEYDDGESERHVDRSLIRVLPSESNSDELQVGTKVDAKYKGKTYYPGKIAKVHSDGTYDIQYDDGGAEKRVSRDLIKVKETKSSGMLKVGLKVKAKYNGKKIYPGNIAKAHSDGTYDIEYDNGEFEKHVAKNLIEVVENDTTEDEDKYRVGAKVEAKYKGRTYYPGKIARAHSDGTYDIDYDDGEVEKRVPRDLVRVKE
;
A
#
# COMPACT_ATOMS: atom_id res chain seq x y z
N MET A 1 -20.38 52.88 -40.21
CA MET A 1 -18.93 52.62 -40.08
C MET A 1 -18.55 51.64 -41.18
N PRO A 2 -17.41 51.80 -41.87
CA PRO A 2 -16.98 50.80 -42.84
C PRO A 2 -16.75 49.47 -42.11
N LEU A 3 -17.28 48.40 -42.67
CA LEU A 3 -17.06 47.03 -42.20
C LEU A 3 -15.64 46.62 -42.56
N GLU A 4 -14.93 45.98 -41.62
CA GLU A 4 -13.57 45.46 -41.80
C GLU A 4 -13.58 43.94 -41.76
N VAL A 5 -12.58 43.32 -42.40
CA VAL A 5 -12.41 41.86 -42.37
C VAL A 5 -12.13 41.42 -40.93
N GLY A 6 -12.91 40.45 -40.44
CA GLY A 6 -12.93 39.99 -39.04
C GLY A 6 -14.10 40.56 -38.22
N ASP A 7 -14.86 41.52 -38.75
CA ASP A 7 -16.04 42.03 -38.06
C ASP A 7 -17.13 40.94 -37.95
N SER A 8 -17.74 40.85 -36.75
CA SER A 8 -19.01 40.15 -36.58
C SER A 8 -20.11 40.94 -37.30
N VAL A 9 -20.89 40.25 -38.12
CA VAL A 9 -21.89 40.84 -39.01
C VAL A 9 -23.20 40.06 -38.99
N ARG A 10 -24.29 40.74 -39.35
CA ARG A 10 -25.63 40.16 -39.49
C ARG A 10 -26.13 40.38 -40.92
N LEU A 11 -26.73 39.33 -41.50
CA LEU A 11 -27.46 39.43 -42.76
C LEU A 11 -28.84 40.03 -42.50
N LYS A 12 -29.23 41.10 -43.21
CA LYS A 12 -30.54 41.75 -43.02
C LYS A 12 -31.69 40.89 -43.57
N SER A 13 -31.45 40.17 -44.67
CA SER A 13 -32.44 39.33 -45.34
C SER A 13 -32.86 38.10 -44.53
N THR A 14 -31.90 37.44 -43.87
CA THR A 14 -32.17 36.19 -43.12
C THR A 14 -32.05 36.35 -41.60
N GLY A 15 -31.40 37.41 -41.12
CA GLY A 15 -31.12 37.64 -39.71
C GLY A 15 -29.94 36.83 -39.16
N ASP A 16 -29.29 36.00 -40.00
CA ASP A 16 -28.21 35.12 -39.58
C ASP A 16 -26.94 35.90 -39.21
N LEU A 17 -26.26 35.41 -38.18
CA LEU A 17 -25.02 35.99 -37.68
C LEU A 17 -23.81 35.26 -38.26
N GLY A 18 -22.76 36.00 -38.59
CA GLY A 18 -21.52 35.47 -39.12
C GLY A 18 -20.34 36.42 -38.94
N GLU A 19 -19.21 36.03 -39.49
CA GLU A 19 -17.97 36.79 -39.49
C GLU A 19 -17.60 37.15 -40.94
N LEU A 20 -17.24 38.40 -41.16
CA LEU A 20 -16.88 38.93 -42.47
C LEU A 20 -15.44 38.53 -42.81
N LEU A 21 -15.27 37.69 -43.82
CA LEU A 21 -13.96 37.15 -44.20
C LEU A 21 -13.29 37.91 -45.33
N GLN A 22 -14.06 38.57 -46.20
CA GLN A 22 -13.50 39.29 -47.35
C GLN A 22 -14.45 40.39 -47.84
N ILE A 23 -13.88 41.52 -48.25
CA ILE A 23 -14.58 42.62 -48.90
C ILE A 23 -14.22 42.61 -50.39
N ARG A 24 -15.21 42.47 -51.27
CA ARG A 24 -15.01 42.53 -52.72
C ARG A 24 -15.60 43.83 -53.25
N ALA A 25 -14.80 44.89 -53.16
CA ALA A 25 -15.22 46.24 -53.59
C ALA A 25 -15.54 46.32 -55.09
N ALA A 26 -14.84 45.55 -55.94
CA ALA A 26 -15.11 45.52 -57.39
C ALA A 26 -16.48 44.92 -57.74
N SER A 27 -17.09 44.12 -56.85
CA SER A 27 -18.38 43.47 -57.05
C SER A 27 -19.44 43.89 -56.03
N ASN A 28 -19.19 44.94 -55.23
CA ASN A 28 -20.04 45.41 -54.14
C ASN A 28 -20.63 44.28 -53.26
N ALA A 29 -19.79 43.29 -52.91
CA ALA A 29 -20.23 42.12 -52.17
C ALA A 29 -19.22 41.67 -51.10
N TYR A 30 -19.73 41.07 -50.03
CA TYR A 30 -18.97 40.49 -48.92
C TYR A 30 -18.93 38.96 -49.01
N VAL A 31 -17.85 38.39 -48.48
CA VAL A 31 -17.75 36.96 -48.15
C VAL A 31 -17.93 36.81 -46.65
N ILE A 32 -18.95 36.09 -46.21
CA ILE A 32 -19.32 35.93 -44.80
C ILE A 32 -19.37 34.45 -44.45
N LYS A 33 -18.76 34.07 -43.33
CA LYS A 33 -18.92 32.76 -42.73
C LYS A 33 -19.94 32.84 -41.60
N LEU A 34 -21.08 32.19 -41.77
CA LEU A 34 -22.14 32.14 -40.78
C LEU A 34 -21.75 31.25 -39.58
N LYS A 35 -22.42 31.44 -38.45
CA LYS A 35 -22.15 30.69 -37.21
C LYS A 35 -22.40 29.18 -37.32
N ASP A 36 -23.23 28.75 -38.27
CA ASP A 36 -23.46 27.33 -38.61
C ASP A 36 -22.30 26.72 -39.43
N GLY A 37 -21.28 27.52 -39.78
CA GLY A 37 -20.14 27.12 -40.59
C GLY A 37 -20.31 27.35 -42.10
N THR A 38 -21.49 27.78 -42.54
CA THR A 38 -21.81 28.00 -43.96
C THR A 38 -21.13 29.26 -44.50
N LEU A 39 -20.52 29.19 -45.69
CA LEU A 39 -19.75 30.29 -46.27
C LEU A 39 -20.46 30.91 -47.49
N LYS A 40 -20.96 32.14 -47.35
CA LYS A 40 -21.64 32.89 -48.42
C LYS A 40 -20.67 33.87 -49.07
N LYS A 41 -20.42 33.71 -50.37
CA LYS A 41 -19.32 34.42 -51.09
C LYS A 41 -19.72 35.69 -51.84
N ASN A 42 -21.01 35.95 -52.02
CA ASN A 42 -21.53 37.05 -52.83
C ASN A 42 -22.71 37.75 -52.12
N VAL A 43 -22.50 38.15 -50.87
CA VAL A 43 -23.54 38.85 -50.11
C VAL A 43 -23.51 40.34 -50.47
N PRO A 44 -24.58 40.96 -50.99
CA PRO A 44 -24.58 42.38 -51.33
C PRO A 44 -24.24 43.27 -50.12
N PHE A 45 -23.53 44.38 -50.36
CA PHE A 45 -23.15 45.30 -49.27
C PHE A 45 -24.33 45.81 -48.45
N ASP A 46 -25.46 46.10 -49.10
CA ASP A 46 -26.64 46.65 -48.43
C ASP A 46 -27.35 45.65 -47.52
N ASP A 47 -27.10 44.34 -47.73
CA ASP A 47 -27.70 43.24 -46.96
C ASP A 47 -26.87 42.86 -45.72
N VAL A 48 -25.78 43.58 -45.44
CA VAL A 48 -24.86 43.26 -44.33
C VAL A 48 -24.72 44.45 -43.40
N GLU A 49 -24.91 44.20 -42.11
CA GLU A 49 -24.70 45.20 -41.07
C GLU A 49 -23.71 44.73 -40.00
N LYS A 50 -22.97 45.69 -39.42
CA LYS A 50 -21.99 45.43 -38.37
C LYS A 50 -22.71 44.98 -37.11
N TYR A 51 -22.46 43.75 -36.69
CA TYR A 51 -22.98 43.18 -35.46
C TYR A 51 -21.89 43.22 -34.41
N THR A 52 -21.81 44.34 -33.69
CA THR A 52 -21.07 44.37 -32.43
C THR A 52 -22.06 44.02 -31.33
N ALA A 53 -21.77 42.98 -30.55
CA ALA A 53 -22.50 42.77 -29.30
C ALA A 53 -22.18 43.96 -28.40
N ALA A 54 -23.03 44.99 -28.43
CA ALA A 54 -22.87 46.15 -27.57
C ALA A 54 -22.92 45.68 -26.11
N ALA A 55 -21.81 45.81 -25.39
CA ALA A 55 -21.85 45.93 -23.94
C ALA A 55 -22.79 47.11 -23.62
N THR A 56 -23.99 46.81 -23.13
CA THR A 56 -25.05 47.79 -22.94
C THR A 56 -24.88 48.46 -21.56
N PRO A 57 -24.81 49.80 -21.44
CA PRO A 57 -24.94 50.47 -20.15
C PRO A 57 -26.40 50.42 -19.68
N ALA A 58 -26.58 50.17 -18.39
CA ALA A 58 -27.82 49.77 -17.73
C ALA A 58 -28.98 50.81 -17.80
N LYS A 59 -30.20 50.36 -18.20
CA LYS A 59 -31.49 50.55 -17.47
C LYS A 59 -32.74 50.05 -18.23
N LYS A 60 -33.45 49.10 -17.57
CA LYS A 60 -34.89 48.67 -17.55
C LYS A 60 -35.63 48.35 -18.87
N PRO A 61 -36.26 47.16 -18.91
CA PRO A 61 -37.67 47.10 -18.55
C PRO A 61 -37.91 46.21 -17.32
N ILE A 62 -38.83 46.64 -16.48
CA ILE A 62 -39.46 45.80 -15.46
C ILE A 62 -40.24 44.73 -16.23
N LEU A 63 -39.82 43.49 -16.13
CA LEU A 63 -40.76 42.37 -16.11
C LEU A 63 -40.60 41.76 -14.72
N LEU A 64 -41.65 41.99 -13.94
CA LEU A 64 -41.87 41.44 -12.62
C LEU A 64 -41.60 39.94 -12.67
N VAL A 65 -40.62 39.50 -11.90
CA VAL A 65 -40.80 38.24 -11.21
C VAL A 65 -41.35 38.66 -9.86
N ASP A 66 -42.57 38.20 -9.56
CA ASP A 66 -43.23 38.37 -8.28
C ASP A 66 -42.23 38.22 -7.13
N THR A 67 -41.84 39.34 -6.55
CA THR A 67 -41.27 39.38 -5.21
C THR A 67 -42.42 39.33 -4.22
N SER A 68 -43.29 38.32 -4.37
CA SER A 68 -44.21 37.91 -3.31
C SER A 68 -43.55 36.93 -2.35
N SER A 69 -42.24 36.69 -2.49
CA SER A 69 -41.43 36.14 -1.40
C SER A 69 -41.21 37.23 -0.36
N SER A 70 -42.28 37.55 0.36
CA SER A 70 -42.19 38.42 1.53
C SER A 70 -41.32 37.67 2.54
N TYR A 71 -40.17 38.24 2.87
CA TYR A 71 -39.26 37.61 3.82
C TYR A 71 -39.87 37.62 5.23
N SER A 72 -39.61 36.57 5.99
CA SER A 72 -40.09 36.44 7.36
C SER A 72 -39.04 36.93 8.35
N VAL A 73 -39.50 37.39 9.52
CA VAL A 73 -38.59 37.71 10.63
C VAL A 73 -37.84 36.43 11.03
N GLY A 74 -36.52 36.48 10.99
CA GLY A 74 -35.63 35.35 11.21
C GLY A 74 -34.91 34.86 9.94
N ASP A 75 -35.35 35.26 8.75
CA ASP A 75 -34.73 34.83 7.49
C ASP A 75 -33.32 35.41 7.34
N THR A 76 -32.38 34.55 6.96
CA THR A 76 -31.01 34.94 6.63
C THR A 76 -30.92 35.36 5.17
N VAL A 77 -30.51 36.61 4.95
CA VAL A 77 -30.52 37.28 3.67
C VAL A 77 -29.20 37.99 3.41
N GLU A 78 -28.97 38.34 2.16
CA GLU A 78 -27.88 39.23 1.77
C GLU A 78 -28.48 40.60 1.41
N ALA A 79 -28.01 41.65 2.08
CA ALA A 79 -28.50 43.01 1.87
C ALA A 79 -27.37 43.99 1.54
N LEU A 80 -27.68 45.01 0.75
CA LEU A 80 -26.75 46.10 0.44
C LEU A 80 -26.64 47.07 1.62
N PHE A 81 -25.50 47.04 2.32
CA PHE A 81 -25.27 47.92 3.47
C PHE A 81 -25.15 49.39 3.03
N LYS A 82 -25.97 50.29 3.59
CA LYS A 82 -25.98 51.75 3.35
C LYS A 82 -26.00 52.15 1.87
N GLY A 83 -26.64 51.36 1.01
CA GLY A 83 -26.68 51.63 -0.44
C GLY A 83 -25.35 51.46 -1.18
N GLY A 84 -24.40 50.73 -0.58
CA GLY A 84 -23.14 50.35 -1.22
C GLY A 84 -23.33 49.41 -2.43
N LYS A 85 -22.21 49.00 -3.05
CA LYS A 85 -22.19 48.05 -4.19
C LYS A 85 -22.00 46.59 -3.77
N LYS A 86 -21.83 46.32 -2.48
CA LYS A 86 -21.51 44.99 -1.93
C LYS A 86 -22.64 44.52 -1.02
N TYR A 87 -22.99 43.25 -1.16
CA TYR A 87 -23.99 42.59 -0.32
C TYR A 87 -23.29 41.97 0.88
N PHE A 88 -23.91 42.10 2.05
CA PHE A 88 -23.45 41.54 3.31
C PHE A 88 -24.51 40.61 3.88
N CYS A 89 -24.08 39.52 4.50
CA CYS A 89 -24.98 38.56 5.11
C CYS A 89 -25.54 39.12 6.41
N GLY A 90 -26.84 38.94 6.61
CA GLY A 90 -27.53 39.34 7.83
C GLY A 90 -28.85 38.59 8.00
N ARG A 91 -29.53 38.86 9.11
CA ARG A 91 -30.81 38.28 9.48
C ARG A 91 -31.88 39.36 9.56
N ILE A 92 -33.07 39.08 9.04
CA ILE A 92 -34.21 39.96 9.20
C ILE A 92 -34.70 39.91 10.64
N ILE A 93 -34.65 41.06 11.32
CA ILE A 93 -35.08 41.21 12.71
C ILE A 93 -36.49 41.77 12.82
N LYS A 94 -36.97 42.48 11.80
CA LYS A 94 -38.33 43.04 11.78
C LYS A 94 -38.82 43.28 10.37
N LYS A 95 -40.08 42.91 10.10
CA LYS A 95 -40.80 43.30 8.88
C LYS A 95 -41.70 44.49 9.20
N ARG A 96 -41.61 45.55 8.40
CA ARG A 96 -42.44 46.76 8.54
C ARG A 96 -43.66 46.67 7.62
N SER A 97 -44.68 47.47 7.91
CA SER A 97 -45.95 47.51 7.16
C SER A 97 -45.83 48.17 5.79
N ASP A 98 -44.65 48.72 5.45
CA ASP A 98 -44.33 49.45 4.23
C ASP A 98 -43.44 48.63 3.26
N ASP A 99 -43.41 47.30 3.41
CA ASP A 99 -42.58 46.36 2.65
C ASP A 99 -41.06 46.59 2.77
N THR A 100 -40.64 47.20 3.88
CA THR A 100 -39.22 47.29 4.28
C THR A 100 -38.89 46.38 5.46
N TYR A 101 -37.60 46.06 5.61
CA TYR A 101 -37.09 45.10 6.57
C TYR A 101 -35.94 45.70 7.38
N ASP A 102 -35.94 45.45 8.68
CA ASP A 102 -34.80 45.73 9.54
C ASP A 102 -33.91 44.48 9.56
N ILE A 103 -32.61 44.66 9.35
CA ILE A 103 -31.63 43.60 9.17
C ILE A 103 -30.48 43.79 10.16
N GLU A 104 -30.12 42.73 10.86
CA GLU A 104 -28.91 42.63 11.69
C GLU A 104 -27.86 41.82 10.92
N PHE A 105 -26.74 42.44 10.58
CA PHE A 105 -25.64 41.82 9.84
C PHE A 105 -24.77 40.94 10.76
N ASP A 106 -24.05 39.99 10.16
CA ASP A 106 -23.23 39.01 10.90
C ASP A 106 -22.11 39.65 11.75
N ASP A 107 -21.72 40.90 11.48
CA ASP A 107 -20.76 41.69 12.25
C ASP A 107 -21.38 42.45 13.44
N GLY A 108 -22.69 42.33 13.64
CA GLY A 108 -23.46 42.97 14.71
C GLY A 108 -24.04 44.34 14.32
N ASP A 109 -23.77 44.84 13.12
CA ASP A 109 -24.36 46.09 12.64
C ASP A 109 -25.84 45.92 12.27
N LYS A 110 -26.63 46.99 12.43
CA LYS A 110 -28.07 46.99 12.13
C LYS A 110 -28.41 48.04 11.10
N GLU A 111 -29.23 47.67 10.13
CA GLU A 111 -29.81 48.61 9.17
C GLU A 111 -31.33 48.48 9.17
N GLU A 112 -31.99 49.62 9.28
CA GLU A 112 -33.44 49.70 9.35
C GLU A 112 -34.03 50.10 7.99
N SER A 113 -35.26 49.68 7.73
CA SER A 113 -36.04 50.07 6.55
C SER A 113 -35.37 49.73 5.21
N VAL A 114 -34.74 48.55 5.11
CA VAL A 114 -34.17 48.04 3.87
C VAL A 114 -35.29 47.53 2.95
N SER A 115 -35.43 48.10 1.76
CA SER A 115 -36.41 47.66 0.76
C SER A 115 -36.12 46.23 0.27
N ALA A 116 -37.16 45.41 0.07
CA ALA A 116 -37.07 44.06 -0.53
C ALA A 116 -36.20 43.99 -1.79
N ALA A 117 -36.18 45.04 -2.63
CA ALA A 117 -35.39 45.07 -3.86
C ALA A 117 -33.86 45.14 -3.63
N LYS A 118 -33.43 45.48 -2.41
CA LYS A 118 -32.02 45.54 -1.98
C LYS A 118 -31.62 44.32 -1.15
N ILE A 119 -32.53 43.37 -1.02
CA ILE A 119 -32.37 42.13 -0.26
C ILE A 119 -32.42 40.99 -1.28
N ARG A 120 -31.49 40.05 -1.17
CA ARG A 120 -31.51 38.81 -1.93
C ARG A 120 -31.33 37.63 -0.99
N VAL A 121 -31.79 36.47 -1.44
CA VAL A 121 -31.61 35.22 -0.69
C VAL A 121 -30.11 34.98 -0.49
N CYS A 122 -29.71 34.71 0.75
CA CYS A 122 -28.31 34.42 1.04
C CYS A 122 -27.91 33.10 0.35
N ALA A 123 -26.93 33.16 -0.56
CA ALA A 123 -26.46 31.99 -1.30
C ALA A 123 -25.84 30.91 -0.39
N LYS A 124 -25.57 31.24 0.89
CA LYS A 124 -25.15 30.29 1.92
C LYS A 124 -26.23 29.28 2.32
N ASN A 125 -27.48 29.45 1.89
CA ASN A 125 -28.59 28.54 2.20
C ASN A 125 -29.12 27.74 1.00
N LEU A 126 -28.52 27.87 -0.19
CA LEU A 126 -28.88 27.01 -1.31
C LEU A 126 -28.30 25.61 -1.07
N LEU A 127 -29.14 24.58 -1.26
CA LEU A 127 -28.74 23.20 -1.10
C LEU A 127 -27.72 22.83 -2.20
N PRO A 128 -26.60 22.16 -1.87
CA PRO A 128 -25.58 21.85 -2.85
C PRO A 128 -26.08 20.84 -3.90
N GLU A 129 -25.46 20.86 -5.07
CA GLU A 129 -25.69 19.86 -6.11
C GLU A 129 -25.49 18.45 -5.55
N GLY A 130 -26.42 17.56 -5.84
CA GLY A 130 -26.47 16.20 -5.35
C GLY A 130 -27.26 15.99 -4.07
N THR A 131 -27.78 17.05 -3.42
CA THR A 131 -28.63 16.93 -2.23
C THR A 131 -29.97 16.25 -2.58
N ARG A 132 -30.42 15.31 -1.73
CA ARG A 132 -31.75 14.70 -1.84
C ARG A 132 -32.82 15.63 -1.26
N VAL A 133 -33.86 15.87 -2.03
CA VAL A 133 -34.90 16.84 -1.72
C VAL A 133 -36.26 16.32 -2.14
N GLU A 134 -37.30 16.89 -1.56
CA GLU A 134 -38.67 16.71 -1.98
C GLU A 134 -39.08 17.98 -2.70
N ALA A 135 -39.51 17.86 -3.96
CA ALA A 135 -39.83 18.99 -4.80
C ALA A 135 -41.22 18.86 -5.43
N LYS A 136 -41.90 19.98 -5.62
CA LYS A 136 -43.17 19.99 -6.37
C LYS A 136 -42.88 19.89 -7.86
N TYR A 137 -43.49 18.92 -8.53
CA TYR A 137 -43.38 18.75 -9.98
C TYR A 137 -44.42 19.61 -10.70
N LYS A 138 -44.01 20.43 -11.69
CA LYS A 138 -44.88 21.18 -12.63
C LYS A 138 -46.16 21.77 -12.03
N ASN A 139 -46.04 22.56 -10.94
CA ASN A 139 -47.16 23.23 -10.24
C ASN A 139 -48.19 22.30 -9.57
N THR A 140 -47.83 21.07 -9.24
CA THR A 140 -48.66 20.22 -8.40
C THR A 140 -48.48 20.56 -6.91
N ASN A 141 -49.54 20.43 -6.10
CA ASN A 141 -49.46 20.60 -4.64
C ASN A 141 -48.80 19.39 -3.92
N LYS A 142 -48.19 18.47 -4.66
CA LYS A 142 -47.60 17.24 -4.12
C LYS A 142 -46.08 17.30 -4.30
N PHE A 143 -45.36 16.93 -3.24
CA PHE A 143 -43.92 16.82 -3.26
C PHE A 143 -43.52 15.41 -3.65
N TYR A 144 -42.52 15.31 -4.53
CA TYR A 144 -41.95 14.06 -5.00
C TYR A 144 -40.46 14.03 -4.65
N PRO A 145 -39.91 12.87 -4.24
CA PRO A 145 -38.51 12.75 -3.89
C PRO A 145 -37.64 12.79 -5.14
N GLY A 146 -36.52 13.50 -5.05
CA GLY A 146 -35.56 13.64 -6.12
C GLY A 146 -34.21 14.12 -5.61
N LYS A 147 -33.31 14.35 -6.55
CA LYS A 147 -31.94 14.79 -6.33
C LYS A 147 -31.69 16.07 -7.12
N ILE A 148 -31.12 17.07 -6.45
CA ILE A 148 -30.68 18.29 -7.13
C ILE A 148 -29.55 17.93 -8.08
N THR A 149 -29.75 18.11 -9.38
CA THR A 149 -28.72 17.89 -10.41
C THR A 149 -27.95 19.17 -10.71
N LYS A 150 -28.55 20.35 -10.51
CA LYS A 150 -27.91 21.64 -10.77
C LYS A 150 -28.46 22.76 -9.88
N VAL A 151 -27.59 23.65 -9.40
CA VAL A 151 -27.96 24.81 -8.57
C VAL A 151 -27.73 26.11 -9.34
N HIS A 152 -28.80 26.83 -9.67
CA HIS A 152 -28.71 28.12 -10.34
C HIS A 152 -28.59 29.24 -9.32
N THR A 153 -27.36 29.53 -8.90
CA THR A 153 -27.05 30.52 -7.85
C THR A 153 -27.50 31.96 -8.20
N SER A 154 -27.67 32.27 -9.49
CA SER A 154 -28.13 33.58 -9.97
C SER A 154 -29.65 33.77 -9.92
N SER A 155 -30.44 32.70 -9.99
CA SER A 155 -31.91 32.73 -9.97
C SER A 155 -32.51 32.13 -8.71
N GLY A 156 -31.74 31.43 -7.89
CA GLY A 156 -32.24 30.73 -6.69
C GLY A 156 -33.11 29.51 -7.02
N THR A 157 -32.90 28.90 -8.19
CA THR A 157 -33.68 27.76 -8.67
C THR A 157 -32.82 26.49 -8.81
N TYR A 158 -33.46 25.32 -8.77
CA TYR A 158 -32.82 24.02 -8.87
C TYR A 158 -33.28 23.24 -10.11
N ASP A 159 -32.39 22.45 -10.70
CA ASP A 159 -32.78 21.36 -11.58
C ASP A 159 -32.78 20.07 -10.76
N ILE A 160 -33.86 19.29 -10.85
CA ILE A 160 -34.12 18.13 -9.99
C ILE A 160 -34.46 16.93 -10.86
N GLU A 161 -33.75 15.84 -10.63
CA GLU A 161 -34.06 14.51 -11.15
C GLU A 161 -34.81 13.73 -10.08
N PHE A 162 -36.07 13.37 -10.34
CA PHE A 162 -36.92 12.61 -9.43
C PHE A 162 -36.56 11.11 -9.48
N ASP A 163 -36.90 10.38 -8.41
CA ASP A 163 -36.55 8.95 -8.28
C ASP A 163 -37.22 8.04 -9.33
N ASP A 164 -38.27 8.51 -10.00
CA ASP A 164 -38.94 7.82 -11.11
C ASP A 164 -38.27 8.07 -12.48
N GLY A 165 -37.21 8.87 -12.51
CA GLY A 165 -36.43 9.21 -13.72
C GLY A 165 -36.90 10.47 -14.45
N ASP A 166 -37.92 11.16 -13.94
CA ASP A 166 -38.37 12.44 -14.49
C ASP A 166 -37.43 13.59 -14.07
N VAL A 167 -37.28 14.59 -14.92
CA VAL A 167 -36.46 15.78 -14.64
C VAL A 167 -37.33 17.04 -14.72
N ASP A 168 -37.23 17.89 -13.70
CA ASP A 168 -37.82 19.23 -13.70
C ASP A 168 -36.72 20.29 -13.53
N THR A 169 -36.83 21.38 -14.28
CA THR A 169 -35.77 22.41 -14.36
C THR A 169 -36.31 23.74 -13.87
N LYS A 170 -35.46 24.53 -13.23
CA LYS A 170 -35.82 25.84 -12.63
C LYS A 170 -36.88 25.76 -11.53
N VAL A 171 -36.89 24.70 -10.73
CA VAL A 171 -37.76 24.58 -9.55
C VAL A 171 -37.34 25.62 -8.51
N GLN A 172 -38.29 26.41 -8.01
CA GLN A 172 -38.01 27.47 -7.05
C GLN A 172 -37.53 26.90 -5.72
N ALA A 173 -36.57 27.55 -5.06
CA ALA A 173 -36.08 27.08 -3.76
C ALA A 173 -37.17 26.99 -2.67
N SER A 174 -38.28 27.71 -2.80
CA SER A 174 -39.46 27.61 -1.92
C SER A 174 -40.30 26.34 -2.14
N ASP A 175 -40.23 25.76 -3.34
CA ASP A 175 -40.96 24.53 -3.71
C ASP A 175 -40.11 23.27 -3.57
N VAL A 176 -38.90 23.45 -3.04
CA VAL A 176 -37.94 22.40 -2.74
C VAL A 176 -37.71 22.41 -1.25
N ARG A 177 -38.16 21.36 -0.58
CA ARG A 177 -37.80 21.14 0.81
C ARG A 177 -36.65 20.15 0.84
N PRO A 178 -35.61 20.40 1.65
CA PRO A 178 -34.73 19.31 2.04
C PRO A 178 -35.63 18.19 2.54
N ILE A 179 -35.34 16.96 2.12
CA ILE A 179 -35.83 15.83 2.89
C ILE A 179 -35.03 15.94 4.18
N GLU A 180 -35.53 16.72 5.14
CA GLU A 180 -35.13 16.55 6.52
C GLU A 180 -35.35 15.09 6.79
N SER A 181 -34.25 14.37 6.97
CA SER A 181 -34.28 13.06 7.58
C SER A 181 -34.99 13.26 8.92
N LYS A 182 -36.31 13.02 8.95
CA LYS A 182 -37.11 12.91 10.17
C LYS A 182 -36.25 12.14 11.15
N SER A 183 -35.68 12.85 12.13
CA SER A 183 -34.48 12.47 12.87
C SER A 183 -34.10 11.00 12.64
N THR A 184 -33.34 10.71 11.58
CA THR A 184 -32.75 9.38 11.50
C THR A 184 -31.77 9.39 12.65
N LYS A 185 -32.15 8.70 13.73
CA LYS A 185 -31.33 8.56 14.93
C LYS A 185 -29.92 8.31 14.43
N SER A 186 -29.03 9.28 14.58
CA SER A 186 -27.64 9.12 14.19
C SER A 186 -27.11 8.07 15.14
N PHE A 187 -27.05 6.84 14.65
CA PHE A 187 -26.60 5.74 15.47
C PHE A 187 -25.09 5.88 15.64
N LYS A 188 -24.61 5.73 16.86
CA LYS A 188 -23.16 5.79 17.11
C LYS A 188 -22.52 4.48 16.66
N VAL A 189 -21.24 4.54 16.33
CA VAL A 189 -20.43 3.32 16.14
C VAL A 189 -20.62 2.40 17.34
N GLY A 190 -20.93 1.13 17.08
CA GLY A 190 -21.28 0.10 18.06
C GLY A 190 -22.77 -0.05 18.39
N THR A 191 -23.66 0.78 17.83
CA THR A 191 -25.12 0.65 18.06
C THR A 191 -25.66 -0.59 17.37
N GLU A 192 -26.44 -1.39 18.09
CA GLU A 192 -27.19 -2.55 17.55
C GLU A 192 -28.38 -2.08 16.73
N VAL A 193 -28.45 -2.55 15.50
CA VAL A 193 -29.45 -2.18 14.50
C VAL A 193 -29.84 -3.41 13.69
N GLU A 194 -31.02 -3.38 13.09
CA GLU A 194 -31.37 -4.28 12.00
C GLU A 194 -31.19 -3.54 10.68
N ALA A 195 -30.46 -4.16 9.75
CA ALA A 195 -30.21 -3.55 8.45
C ALA A 195 -30.54 -4.47 7.28
N LYS A 196 -30.99 -3.88 6.18
CA LYS A 196 -31.50 -4.61 5.03
C LYS A 196 -30.36 -5.07 4.13
N TYR A 197 -29.84 -6.28 4.36
CA TYR A 197 -28.71 -6.84 3.61
C TYR A 197 -29.03 -6.97 2.11
N LYS A 198 -28.20 -6.35 1.26
CA LYS A 198 -28.41 -6.25 -0.20
C LYS A 198 -29.81 -5.74 -0.60
N GLY A 199 -30.44 -4.94 0.27
CA GLY A 199 -31.78 -4.38 0.04
C GLY A 199 -32.94 -5.39 0.07
N LYS A 200 -32.74 -6.63 0.58
CA LYS A 200 -33.78 -7.68 0.60
C LYS A 200 -34.41 -7.92 1.98
N THR A 201 -33.65 -8.39 2.97
CA THR A 201 -34.16 -8.79 4.29
C THR A 201 -33.37 -8.12 5.40
N TYR A 202 -34.04 -7.79 6.51
CA TYR A 202 -33.40 -7.19 7.69
C TYR A 202 -32.66 -8.26 8.49
N TYR A 203 -31.39 -8.02 8.77
CA TYR A 203 -30.56 -8.85 9.64
C TYR A 203 -29.99 -8.00 10.78
N PRO A 204 -29.85 -8.59 11.98
CA PRO A 204 -29.26 -7.88 13.11
C PRO A 204 -27.76 -7.68 12.87
N GLY A 205 -27.29 -6.51 13.25
CA GLY A 205 -25.89 -6.14 13.14
C GLY A 205 -25.56 -4.92 13.98
N LYS A 206 -24.29 -4.55 13.96
CA LYS A 206 -23.75 -3.39 14.66
C LYS A 206 -23.18 -2.40 13.68
N ILE A 207 -23.36 -1.12 13.98
CA ILE A 207 -22.77 -0.08 13.14
C ILE A 207 -21.27 -0.04 13.39
N ALA A 208 -20.51 -0.57 12.45
CA ALA A 208 -19.05 -0.56 12.45
C ALA A 208 -18.50 0.85 12.18
N LYS A 209 -19.22 1.67 11.38
CA LYS A 209 -18.82 3.03 11.06
C LYS A 209 -20.01 3.91 10.68
N VAL A 210 -19.98 5.17 11.10
CA VAL A 210 -20.88 6.21 10.61
C VAL A 210 -20.12 7.04 9.59
N ASN A 211 -20.59 7.07 8.35
CA ASN A 211 -19.96 7.82 7.28
C ASN A 211 -20.49 9.27 7.26
N GLY A 212 -19.66 10.21 6.80
CA GLY A 212 -20.01 11.64 6.74
C GLY A 212 -21.12 11.98 5.74
N ASP A 213 -21.51 11.02 4.89
CA ASP A 213 -22.64 11.11 3.96
C ASP A 213 -23.97 10.62 4.56
N GLY A 214 -23.98 10.20 5.83
CA GLY A 214 -25.17 9.69 6.53
C GLY A 214 -25.43 8.19 6.32
N SER A 215 -24.57 7.48 5.58
CA SER A 215 -24.62 6.01 5.46
C SER A 215 -23.89 5.31 6.61
N TYR A 216 -24.21 4.04 6.85
CA TYR A 216 -23.60 3.23 7.90
C TYR A 216 -22.86 2.04 7.30
N ASP A 217 -21.67 1.74 7.82
CA ASP A 217 -21.07 0.43 7.62
C ASP A 217 -21.57 -0.48 8.74
N ILE A 218 -22.07 -1.66 8.38
CA ILE A 218 -22.77 -2.56 9.29
C ILE A 218 -22.06 -3.90 9.27
N GLU A 219 -21.70 -4.35 10.46
CA GLU A 219 -21.18 -5.69 10.71
C GLU A 219 -22.35 -6.52 11.24
N TYR A 220 -22.84 -7.44 10.42
CA TYR A 220 -23.94 -8.33 10.79
C TYR A 220 -23.44 -9.41 11.75
N ASP A 221 -24.33 -9.91 12.59
CA ASP A 221 -23.97 -10.88 13.63
C ASP A 221 -23.50 -12.25 13.07
N ASP A 222 -23.70 -12.50 11.78
CA ASP A 222 -23.20 -13.68 11.06
C ASP A 222 -21.75 -13.54 10.57
N GLY A 223 -21.11 -12.40 10.82
CA GLY A 223 -19.73 -12.09 10.43
C GLY A 223 -19.59 -11.50 9.02
N GLU A 224 -20.70 -11.30 8.31
CA GLU A 224 -20.69 -10.52 7.07
C GLU A 224 -20.73 -9.02 7.36
N SER A 225 -20.18 -8.20 6.45
CA SER A 225 -20.22 -6.75 6.59
C SER A 225 -20.64 -6.09 5.29
N GLU A 226 -21.40 -5.00 5.41
CA GLU A 226 -21.85 -4.20 4.29
C GLU A 226 -21.47 -2.73 4.53
N ARG A 227 -20.93 -2.10 3.49
CA ARG A 227 -20.42 -0.72 3.56
C ARG A 227 -21.40 0.21 2.88
N ARG A 228 -21.51 1.43 3.41
CA ARG A 228 -22.39 2.49 2.90
C ARG A 228 -23.86 2.06 2.79
N VAL A 229 -24.36 1.34 3.79
CA VAL A 229 -25.78 1.03 3.93
C VAL A 229 -26.53 2.33 4.21
N ASP A 230 -27.45 2.70 3.34
CA ASP A 230 -28.26 3.90 3.50
C ASP A 230 -28.99 3.88 4.86
N SER A 231 -29.00 4.99 5.59
CA SER A 231 -29.73 5.12 6.86
C SER A 231 -31.20 4.71 6.79
N ALA A 232 -31.84 4.82 5.60
CA ALA A 232 -33.21 4.38 5.38
C ALA A 232 -33.39 2.85 5.42
N LEU A 233 -32.30 2.10 5.25
CA LEU A 233 -32.26 0.64 5.29
C LEU A 233 -31.85 0.10 6.67
N VAL A 234 -31.69 0.97 7.67
CA VAL A 234 -31.21 0.66 9.02
C VAL A 234 -32.24 1.10 10.05
N ARG A 235 -32.64 0.20 10.95
CA ARG A 235 -33.63 0.48 12.00
C ARG A 235 -33.17 -0.07 13.35
N LEU A 236 -33.68 0.50 14.44
CA LEU A 236 -33.53 -0.15 15.74
C LEU A 236 -34.38 -1.43 15.77
N PRO A 237 -33.92 -2.49 16.44
CA PRO A 237 -34.69 -3.71 16.60
C PRO A 237 -36.05 -3.38 17.23
N THR A 238 -37.14 -3.66 16.51
CA THR A 238 -38.50 -3.37 16.96
C THR A 238 -38.96 -4.47 17.91
N SER A 239 -38.90 -4.24 19.22
CA SER A 239 -39.82 -4.87 20.16
C SER A 239 -41.15 -4.11 20.11
N THR A 240 -42.22 -4.78 19.74
CA THR A 240 -43.55 -4.20 19.53
C THR A 240 -44.22 -3.72 20.83
N LYS A 241 -44.88 -2.54 20.71
CA LYS A 241 -46.02 -2.01 21.47
C LYS A 241 -45.81 -1.23 22.80
N ALA A 242 -45.91 0.10 22.63
CA ALA A 242 -46.63 1.14 23.41
C ALA A 242 -46.19 1.64 24.81
N GLU A 243 -46.11 2.98 24.86
CA GLU A 243 -46.20 3.94 25.98
C GLU A 243 -44.96 4.33 26.82
N SER A 244 -44.75 5.64 26.92
CA SER A 244 -44.00 6.36 27.98
C SER A 244 -45.01 7.26 28.71
N PRO A 245 -44.83 7.72 29.98
CA PRO A 245 -43.67 7.59 30.88
C PRO A 245 -43.97 7.24 32.36
N LYS A 246 -42.91 6.83 33.09
CA LYS A 246 -42.58 6.92 34.55
C LYS A 246 -42.49 5.63 35.39
N LYS A 247 -41.34 5.59 36.09
CA LYS A 247 -40.97 5.04 37.41
C LYS A 247 -40.49 3.59 37.57
N GLU A 248 -39.18 3.52 37.89
CA GLU A 248 -38.50 2.76 38.95
C GLU A 248 -38.55 1.20 39.01
N GLU A 249 -37.34 0.67 39.29
CA GLU A 249 -36.96 -0.61 39.92
C GLU A 249 -36.71 -1.93 39.13
N SER A 250 -35.41 -2.20 38.96
CA SER A 250 -34.62 -3.43 39.22
C SER A 250 -35.08 -4.84 38.79
N SER A 251 -34.22 -5.55 38.05
CA SER A 251 -34.04 -7.01 38.18
C SER A 251 -32.64 -7.53 37.78
N LYS A 252 -31.87 -7.86 38.82
CA LYS A 252 -30.76 -8.83 39.02
C LYS A 252 -29.87 -9.26 37.82
N LYS A 253 -28.61 -8.77 37.83
CA LYS A 253 -27.43 -9.41 37.20
C LYS A 253 -27.01 -10.62 38.05
N ASP A 254 -26.99 -11.83 37.47
CA ASP A 254 -26.32 -12.98 38.10
C ASP A 254 -24.81 -12.74 38.16
N LYS A 255 -24.24 -12.80 39.37
CA LYS A 255 -22.81 -12.66 39.61
C LYS A 255 -22.13 -13.99 39.29
N ILE A 256 -21.33 -14.00 38.23
CA ILE A 256 -20.51 -15.13 37.85
C ILE A 256 -19.20 -15.06 38.66
N SER A 257 -18.88 -16.10 39.44
CA SER A 257 -17.71 -16.16 40.33
C SER A 257 -16.66 -17.14 39.83
N VAL A 258 -15.43 -17.03 40.36
CA VAL A 258 -14.35 -18.00 40.10
C VAL A 258 -14.81 -19.40 40.51
N GLY A 259 -14.62 -20.38 39.63
CA GLY A 259 -14.98 -21.79 39.83
C GLY A 259 -16.29 -22.24 39.21
N THR A 260 -17.13 -21.32 38.70
CA THR A 260 -18.40 -21.66 38.03
C THR A 260 -18.14 -22.51 36.78
N LYS A 261 -18.88 -23.63 36.64
CA LYS A 261 -18.88 -24.45 35.42
C LYS A 261 -19.69 -23.75 34.35
N ILE A 262 -19.08 -23.60 33.19
CA ILE A 262 -19.64 -22.88 32.06
C ILE A 262 -19.40 -23.68 30.78
N GLU A 263 -20.07 -23.31 29.72
CA GLU A 263 -19.67 -23.66 28.37
C GLU A 263 -19.31 -22.36 27.66
N ALA A 264 -18.11 -22.29 27.09
CA ALA A 264 -17.65 -21.09 26.42
C ALA A 264 -17.23 -21.37 24.98
N ARG A 265 -17.42 -20.38 24.11
CA ARG A 265 -16.96 -20.43 22.72
C ARG A 265 -15.46 -20.23 22.66
N TYR A 266 -14.72 -21.33 22.56
CA TYR A 266 -13.27 -21.31 22.45
C TYR A 266 -12.81 -20.50 21.22
N LYS A 267 -12.05 -19.42 21.45
CA LYS A 267 -11.60 -18.45 20.43
C LYS A 267 -12.72 -17.88 19.56
N GLY A 268 -13.93 -17.72 20.12
CA GLY A 268 -15.08 -17.18 19.40
C GLY A 268 -15.69 -18.09 18.33
N LYS A 269 -15.30 -19.37 18.26
CA LYS A 269 -15.84 -20.33 17.29
C LYS A 269 -17.30 -20.70 17.61
N ALA A 270 -18.02 -21.23 16.62
CA ALA A 270 -19.46 -21.52 16.73
C ALA A 270 -19.84 -22.58 17.79
N LYS A 271 -18.90 -23.44 18.20
CA LYS A 271 -19.12 -24.53 19.16
C LYS A 271 -18.73 -24.11 20.58
N TYR A 272 -19.58 -24.45 21.54
CA TYR A 272 -19.33 -24.26 22.96
C TYR A 272 -18.56 -25.45 23.52
N PHE A 273 -17.57 -25.19 24.36
CA PHE A 273 -16.76 -26.19 25.03
C PHE A 273 -16.92 -26.04 26.55
N PRO A 274 -17.09 -27.13 27.29
CA PRO A 274 -17.25 -27.08 28.74
C PRO A 274 -15.93 -26.66 29.41
N GLY A 275 -16.04 -25.81 30.43
CA GLY A 275 -14.91 -25.34 31.21
C GLY A 275 -15.34 -24.72 32.53
N LYS A 276 -14.39 -24.18 33.27
CA LYS A 276 -14.59 -23.51 34.56
C LYS A 276 -13.93 -22.15 34.54
N ILE A 277 -14.55 -21.18 35.21
CA ILE A 277 -13.97 -19.85 35.32
C ILE A 277 -12.78 -19.89 36.27
N ALA A 278 -11.59 -19.68 35.73
CA ALA A 278 -10.33 -19.61 36.46
C ALA A 278 -10.12 -18.24 37.11
N LYS A 279 -10.62 -17.15 36.50
CA LYS A 279 -10.49 -15.79 37.04
C LYS A 279 -11.57 -14.85 36.51
N VAL A 280 -12.05 -13.94 37.34
CA VAL A 280 -12.95 -12.84 36.97
C VAL A 280 -12.17 -11.53 37.03
N HIS A 281 -12.20 -10.73 35.96
CA HIS A 281 -11.56 -9.42 35.91
C HIS A 281 -12.58 -8.29 36.12
N SER A 282 -12.12 -7.09 36.48
CA SER A 282 -12.97 -5.93 36.76
C SER A 282 -13.60 -5.29 35.51
N ASP A 283 -13.23 -5.75 34.32
CA ASP A 283 -13.70 -5.30 33.01
C ASP A 283 -14.79 -6.21 32.40
N ASP A 284 -15.45 -7.04 33.23
CA ASP A 284 -16.45 -8.04 32.84
C ASP A 284 -15.93 -9.15 31.86
N THR A 285 -14.61 -9.39 31.83
CA THR A 285 -13.97 -10.52 31.13
C THR A 285 -13.51 -11.64 32.07
N PHE A 286 -13.42 -12.87 31.56
CA PHE A 286 -13.17 -14.09 32.35
C PHE A 286 -12.04 -14.93 31.77
N ASP A 287 -11.18 -15.47 32.63
CA ASP A 287 -10.25 -16.54 32.26
C ASP A 287 -10.95 -17.89 32.47
N ILE A 288 -10.85 -18.79 31.50
CA ILE A 288 -11.56 -20.07 31.45
C ILE A 288 -10.55 -21.19 31.33
N ASP A 289 -10.65 -22.17 32.24
CA ASP A 289 -9.96 -23.46 32.16
C ASP A 289 -10.95 -24.47 31.55
N TYR A 290 -10.74 -24.87 30.31
CA TYR A 290 -11.57 -25.86 29.64
C TYR A 290 -11.28 -27.27 30.17
N ASP A 291 -12.29 -28.14 30.13
CA ASP A 291 -12.17 -29.50 30.66
C ASP A 291 -11.20 -30.39 29.84
N ASP A 292 -10.83 -29.97 28.63
CA ASP A 292 -9.82 -30.61 27.78
C ASP A 292 -8.37 -30.21 28.12
N GLY A 293 -8.18 -29.37 29.14
CA GLY A 293 -6.89 -28.90 29.63
C GLY A 293 -6.39 -27.62 28.96
N GLU A 294 -7.11 -27.09 27.97
CA GLU A 294 -6.79 -25.80 27.36
C GLU A 294 -7.28 -24.64 28.24
N LYS A 295 -6.61 -23.49 28.15
CA LYS A 295 -6.94 -22.29 28.95
C LYS A 295 -7.07 -21.08 28.04
N GLU A 296 -8.10 -20.28 28.26
CA GLU A 296 -8.33 -19.04 27.53
C GLU A 296 -8.46 -17.88 28.51
N LYS A 297 -7.96 -16.70 28.12
CA LYS A 297 -7.93 -15.51 28.98
C LYS A 297 -8.76 -14.41 28.34
N ARG A 298 -9.38 -13.58 29.18
CA ARG A 298 -10.20 -12.41 28.77
C ARG A 298 -11.37 -12.77 27.83
N VAL A 299 -12.05 -13.88 28.09
CA VAL A 299 -13.27 -14.27 27.39
C VAL A 299 -14.43 -13.37 27.84
N GLU A 300 -15.16 -12.78 26.89
CA GLU A 300 -16.31 -11.93 27.20
C GLU A 300 -17.49 -12.72 27.76
N ARG A 301 -18.27 -12.11 28.67
CA ARG A 301 -19.48 -12.72 29.24
C ARG A 301 -20.45 -13.29 28.18
N SER A 302 -20.54 -12.64 27.02
CA SER A 302 -21.41 -13.01 25.89
C SER A 302 -21.04 -14.37 25.26
N LEU A 303 -19.78 -14.78 25.37
CA LEU A 303 -19.25 -16.03 24.84
C LEU A 303 -19.33 -17.18 25.86
N ILE A 304 -19.84 -16.90 27.06
CA ILE A 304 -19.91 -17.81 28.19
C ILE A 304 -21.37 -18.09 28.48
N LYS A 305 -21.80 -19.32 28.21
CA LYS A 305 -23.05 -19.84 28.74
C LYS A 305 -22.75 -20.44 30.08
N VAL A 306 -23.37 -19.92 31.13
CA VAL A 306 -23.36 -20.66 32.39
C VAL A 306 -24.13 -21.94 32.12
N LYS A 307 -23.46 -23.08 32.29
CA LYS A 307 -24.15 -24.36 32.26
C LYS A 307 -24.90 -24.36 33.57
N ASP A 308 -26.21 -24.13 33.52
CA ASP A 308 -27.07 -24.45 34.63
C ASP A 308 -26.82 -25.93 34.91
N ASN A 309 -25.98 -26.20 35.91
CA ASN A 309 -26.18 -27.42 36.64
C ASN A 309 -27.58 -27.27 37.19
N GLU A 310 -28.44 -28.23 36.86
CA GLU A 310 -29.35 -28.81 37.82
C GLU A 310 -28.57 -29.08 39.13
N ILE A 311 -28.33 -28.02 39.90
CA ILE A 311 -28.32 -28.08 41.34
C ILE A 311 -29.79 -27.88 41.64
N ASP A 312 -30.45 -29.00 41.83
CA ASP A 312 -31.62 -29.10 42.66
C ASP A 312 -31.46 -28.14 43.85
N ASP A 313 -32.15 -27.02 43.77
CA ASP A 313 -32.56 -26.25 44.93
C ASP A 313 -33.62 -27.06 45.69
N VAL A 314 -33.25 -28.27 46.12
CA VAL A 314 -34.07 -29.09 46.98
C VAL A 314 -33.62 -28.77 48.39
N ASP A 315 -34.48 -28.03 49.05
CA ASP A 315 -34.51 -27.89 50.48
C ASP A 315 -34.70 -29.27 51.10
N PHE A 316 -33.75 -29.74 51.92
CA PHE A 316 -33.90 -31.06 52.50
C PHE A 316 -34.98 -31.02 53.59
N LYS A 317 -36.08 -31.76 53.38
CA LYS A 317 -37.15 -31.85 54.38
C LYS A 317 -36.63 -32.47 55.68
N VAL A 318 -37.12 -31.97 56.82
CA VAL A 318 -36.88 -32.57 58.13
C VAL A 318 -37.33 -34.04 58.09
N GLY A 319 -36.40 -34.94 58.35
CA GLY A 319 -36.59 -36.38 58.34
C GLY A 319 -35.91 -37.13 57.19
N THR A 320 -35.28 -36.45 56.24
CA THR A 320 -34.57 -37.08 55.12
C THR A 320 -33.26 -37.73 55.58
N LYS A 321 -32.97 -38.95 55.09
CA LYS A 321 -31.69 -39.64 55.30
C LYS A 321 -30.65 -39.12 54.32
N ILE A 322 -29.53 -38.67 54.86
CA ILE A 322 -28.45 -38.02 54.14
C ILE A 322 -27.09 -38.56 54.62
N GLU A 323 -26.02 -38.17 53.94
CA GLU A 323 -24.67 -38.28 54.48
C GLU A 323 -24.11 -36.87 54.70
N ALA A 324 -23.56 -36.59 55.87
CA ALA A 324 -23.03 -35.27 56.21
C ALA A 324 -21.64 -35.32 56.81
N LYS A 325 -20.84 -34.28 56.53
CA LYS A 325 -19.42 -34.21 56.89
C LYS A 325 -19.22 -33.78 58.35
N TYR A 326 -19.09 -34.74 59.26
CA TYR A 326 -18.94 -34.47 60.70
C TYR A 326 -17.66 -33.67 60.98
N LYS A 327 -17.79 -32.52 61.65
CA LYS A 327 -16.69 -31.56 61.91
C LYS A 327 -15.86 -31.22 60.68
N GLY A 328 -16.47 -31.27 59.48
CA GLY A 328 -15.82 -30.92 58.22
C GLY A 328 -14.73 -31.89 57.74
N LYS A 329 -14.64 -33.13 58.28
CA LYS A 329 -13.62 -34.12 57.87
C LYS A 329 -14.16 -35.30 57.06
N THR A 330 -15.09 -36.10 57.59
CA THR A 330 -15.56 -37.35 56.97
C THR A 330 -17.09 -37.40 56.93
N TYR A 331 -17.65 -38.00 55.86
CA TYR A 331 -19.10 -38.13 55.70
C TYR A 331 -19.62 -39.32 56.50
N TYR A 332 -20.64 -39.08 57.33
CA TYR A 332 -21.34 -40.10 58.09
C TYR A 332 -22.84 -40.08 57.75
N PRO A 333 -23.51 -41.24 57.73
CA PRO A 333 -24.94 -41.31 57.50
C PRO A 333 -25.70 -40.74 58.69
N GLY A 334 -26.73 -39.97 58.41
CA GLY A 334 -27.58 -39.35 59.43
C GLY A 334 -28.90 -38.89 58.87
N LYS A 335 -29.73 -38.33 59.74
CA LYS A 335 -31.07 -37.85 59.42
C LYS A 335 -31.21 -36.40 59.83
N ILE A 336 -31.83 -35.60 58.96
CA ILE A 336 -32.06 -34.19 59.24
C ILE A 336 -33.19 -34.06 60.26
N THR A 337 -32.92 -33.39 61.38
CA THR A 337 -33.89 -33.19 62.47
C THR A 337 -34.46 -31.79 62.52
N ARG A 338 -33.75 -30.79 61.98
CA ARG A 338 -34.24 -29.41 61.93
C ARG A 338 -33.62 -28.63 60.79
N LYS A 339 -34.38 -27.68 60.24
CA LYS A 339 -33.90 -26.66 59.31
C LYS A 339 -33.99 -25.28 59.96
N HIS A 340 -32.93 -24.48 59.84
CA HIS A 340 -32.88 -23.10 60.31
C HIS A 340 -33.12 -22.09 59.18
N ALA A 341 -33.59 -20.89 59.52
CA ALA A 341 -33.93 -19.84 58.56
C ALA A 341 -32.70 -19.28 57.80
N ASP A 342 -31.50 -19.51 58.32
CA ASP A 342 -30.21 -19.16 57.70
C ASP A 342 -29.73 -20.18 56.66
N GLY A 343 -30.49 -21.28 56.46
CA GLY A 343 -30.16 -22.33 55.49
C GLY A 343 -29.26 -23.44 56.02
N SER A 344 -28.94 -23.45 57.32
CA SER A 344 -28.22 -24.53 58.00
C SER A 344 -29.16 -25.61 58.57
N TYR A 345 -28.64 -26.82 58.78
CA TYR A 345 -29.42 -27.99 59.21
C TYR A 345 -28.87 -28.62 60.50
N ASP A 346 -29.77 -29.13 61.34
CA ASP A 346 -29.41 -29.99 62.46
C ASP A 346 -29.52 -31.46 62.01
N ILE A 347 -28.49 -32.24 62.26
CA ILE A 347 -28.32 -33.61 61.78
C ILE A 347 -28.11 -34.52 62.98
N ASP A 348 -28.92 -35.57 63.05
CA ASP A 348 -28.78 -36.66 64.01
C ASP A 348 -28.17 -37.85 63.27
N TYR A 349 -26.93 -38.19 63.61
CA TYR A 349 -26.17 -39.24 62.96
C TYR A 349 -26.62 -40.61 63.45
N ASP A 350 -26.46 -41.64 62.61
CA ASP A 350 -26.91 -42.99 62.95
C ASP A 350 -26.15 -43.60 64.16
N ASP A 351 -25.05 -42.98 64.62
CA ASP A 351 -24.28 -43.33 65.82
C ASP A 351 -24.80 -42.65 67.12
N GLY A 352 -25.85 -41.83 67.02
CA GLY A 352 -26.50 -41.15 68.14
C GLY A 352 -25.92 -39.78 68.49
N GLU A 353 -24.92 -39.29 67.74
CA GLU A 353 -24.42 -37.93 67.90
C GLU A 353 -25.23 -36.91 67.09
N VAL A 354 -25.44 -35.71 67.64
CA VAL A 354 -26.21 -34.64 66.99
C VAL A 354 -25.32 -33.42 66.72
N GLU A 355 -25.29 -32.97 65.47
CA GLU A 355 -24.57 -31.76 65.05
C GLU A 355 -25.56 -30.69 64.58
N LYS A 356 -25.40 -29.46 65.08
CA LYS A 356 -26.31 -28.34 64.81
C LYS A 356 -25.70 -27.34 63.85
N ARG A 357 -26.54 -26.72 63.03
CA ARG A 357 -26.17 -25.69 62.04
C ARG A 357 -25.11 -26.14 61.02
N VAL A 358 -25.21 -27.38 60.55
CA VAL A 358 -24.38 -27.90 59.46
C VAL A 358 -24.78 -27.22 58.15
N GLU A 359 -23.80 -26.67 57.43
CA GLU A 359 -24.06 -26.00 56.16
C GLU A 359 -24.50 -26.98 55.06
N LYS A 360 -25.43 -26.55 54.19
CA LYS A 360 -25.99 -27.35 53.10
C LYS A 360 -24.91 -27.98 52.21
N THR A 361 -23.76 -27.32 52.04
CA THR A 361 -22.62 -27.76 51.22
C THR A 361 -21.90 -29.00 51.78
N MET A 362 -22.12 -29.32 53.06
CA MET A 362 -21.52 -30.47 53.75
C MET A 362 -22.46 -31.67 53.82
N ILE A 363 -23.61 -31.62 53.15
CA ILE A 363 -24.68 -32.64 53.20
C ILE A 363 -24.96 -33.14 51.78
N ARG A 364 -25.07 -34.46 51.60
CA ARG A 364 -25.38 -35.09 50.31
C ARG A 364 -26.44 -36.19 50.42
N LEU A 365 -27.21 -36.39 49.35
CA LEU A 365 -28.21 -37.44 49.24
C LEU A 365 -27.54 -38.79 48.92
N LYS A 366 -28.07 -39.88 49.49
CA LYS A 366 -27.55 -41.24 49.29
C LYS A 366 -28.37 -41.95 48.20
N GLU A 367 -27.83 -42.12 47.00
CA GLU A 367 -28.52 -42.82 45.88
C GLU A 367 -28.11 -44.29 45.70
N SER A 368 -29.10 -45.11 45.32
CA SER A 368 -29.06 -46.57 45.12
C SER A 368 -29.00 -46.98 43.64
N ASN A 369 -28.40 -48.14 43.37
CA ASN A 369 -27.79 -48.62 42.11
C ASN A 369 -28.70 -49.52 41.23
N THR A 370 -28.67 -49.37 39.88
CA THR A 370 -29.01 -50.37 38.81
C THR A 370 -28.69 -49.73 37.43
N LYS A 371 -27.78 -50.14 36.52
CA LYS A 371 -27.26 -51.37 35.85
C LYS A 371 -27.82 -51.63 34.43
N ASN A 372 -26.86 -51.84 33.50
CA ASN A 372 -26.86 -52.46 32.14
C ASN A 372 -27.14 -51.58 30.91
N SER A 373 -26.46 -51.67 29.75
CA SER A 373 -25.24 -52.33 29.21
C SER A 373 -25.16 -51.91 27.72
N SER A 374 -24.05 -51.50 27.08
CA SER A 374 -23.00 -52.38 26.50
C SER A 374 -21.95 -51.54 25.73
N SER A 375 -20.69 -52.00 25.71
CA SER A 375 -19.54 -51.52 24.91
C SER A 375 -19.21 -52.58 23.82
N PRO A 376 -18.31 -52.44 22.79
CA PRO A 376 -16.91 -51.96 22.95
C PRO A 376 -16.09 -51.42 21.70
N LYS A 377 -14.89 -50.84 21.99
CA LYS A 377 -13.58 -50.76 21.23
C LYS A 377 -13.14 -49.51 20.40
N LYS A 378 -11.97 -48.96 20.82
CA LYS A 378 -10.77 -48.40 20.12
C LYS A 378 -10.93 -47.12 19.25
N SER A 379 -10.00 -46.16 19.08
CA SER A 379 -8.64 -45.86 19.58
C SER A 379 -8.15 -44.48 19.04
N SER A 380 -7.21 -43.85 19.76
CA SER A 380 -6.05 -43.02 19.33
C SER A 380 -6.23 -41.68 18.59
N SER A 381 -5.73 -40.61 19.23
CA SER A 381 -5.49 -39.23 18.77
C SER A 381 -3.99 -38.93 18.53
N PRO A 382 -3.60 -37.87 17.77
CA PRO A 382 -2.22 -37.34 17.72
C PRO A 382 -2.02 -35.95 18.37
N LYS A 383 -0.79 -35.71 18.88
CA LYS A 383 -0.28 -34.63 19.78
C LYS A 383 0.54 -33.52 19.07
N LYS A 384 0.72 -32.35 19.73
CA LYS A 384 1.80 -31.34 19.52
C LYS A 384 2.47 -31.02 20.89
N LEU A 385 3.82 -30.96 20.95
CA LEU A 385 4.65 -30.92 22.17
C LEU A 385 5.20 -29.50 22.51
N SER A 386 5.34 -29.20 23.80
CA SER A 386 5.99 -28.01 24.38
C SER A 386 7.21 -28.41 25.22
N ASN A 387 8.41 -27.89 24.91
CA ASN A 387 9.67 -28.21 25.61
C ASN A 387 9.79 -27.52 26.98
N LYS A 388 9.54 -28.28 28.05
CA LYS A 388 9.83 -27.91 29.45
C LYS A 388 11.13 -28.60 29.87
N LEU A 389 12.10 -27.86 30.40
CA LEU A 389 13.37 -28.41 30.89
C LEU A 389 13.18 -28.95 32.30
N GLU A 390 13.33 -30.26 32.46
CA GLU A 390 13.13 -30.96 33.74
C GLU A 390 14.47 -31.45 34.31
N VAL A 391 14.49 -31.74 35.61
CA VAL A 391 15.67 -32.31 36.29
C VAL A 391 16.03 -33.64 35.62
N GLY A 392 17.30 -33.81 35.26
CA GLY A 392 17.83 -34.97 34.54
C GLY A 392 18.02 -34.78 33.03
N THR A 393 17.52 -33.68 32.44
CA THR A 393 17.67 -33.41 31.00
C THR A 393 19.14 -33.20 30.62
N LYS A 394 19.61 -33.89 29.57
CA LYS A 394 20.96 -33.70 28.99
C LYS A 394 21.01 -32.39 28.20
N VAL A 395 22.02 -31.59 28.50
CA VAL A 395 22.20 -30.25 27.93
C VAL A 395 23.69 -29.98 27.71
N ASP A 396 24.01 -29.11 26.77
CA ASP A 396 25.34 -28.49 26.71
C ASP A 396 25.23 -27.10 27.36
N ALA A 397 25.96 -26.85 28.45
CA ALA A 397 25.87 -25.61 29.23
C ALA A 397 27.20 -24.85 29.27
N LYS A 398 27.15 -23.51 29.27
CA LYS A 398 28.33 -22.65 29.19
C LYS A 398 29.01 -22.47 30.55
N TYR A 399 30.07 -23.23 30.81
CA TYR A 399 30.77 -23.19 32.10
C TYR A 399 31.43 -21.84 32.36
N LYS A 400 31.09 -21.18 33.48
CA LYS A 400 31.53 -19.81 33.83
C LYS A 400 31.36 -18.81 32.69
N GLY A 401 30.37 -19.01 31.81
CA GLY A 401 30.10 -18.13 30.69
C GLY A 401 31.14 -18.14 29.55
N ARG A 402 32.00 -19.16 29.44
CA ARG A 402 33.03 -19.27 28.38
C ARG A 402 32.74 -20.31 27.29
N THR A 403 32.81 -21.59 27.61
CA THR A 403 32.74 -22.72 26.66
C THR A 403 31.61 -23.66 27.05
N TYR A 404 30.98 -24.29 26.06
CA TYR A 404 29.89 -25.25 26.29
C TYR A 404 30.48 -26.62 26.64
N TYR A 405 30.02 -27.19 27.75
CA TYR A 405 30.37 -28.54 28.18
C TYR A 405 29.09 -29.37 28.35
N PRO A 406 29.13 -30.67 28.04
CA PRO A 406 27.99 -31.56 28.22
C PRO A 406 27.73 -31.80 29.71
N GLY A 407 26.46 -31.79 30.08
CA GLY A 407 26.02 -32.04 31.45
C GLY A 407 24.53 -32.35 31.52
N LYS A 408 24.02 -32.46 32.74
CA LYS A 408 22.61 -32.72 33.05
C LYS A 408 22.08 -31.67 34.01
N ILE A 409 20.81 -31.32 33.85
CA ILE A 409 20.13 -30.41 34.79
C ILE A 409 19.96 -31.12 36.14
N ALA A 410 20.70 -30.70 37.16
CA ALA A 410 20.62 -31.25 38.52
C ALA A 410 19.45 -30.67 39.31
N LYS A 411 19.10 -29.40 39.07
CA LYS A 411 18.00 -28.72 39.77
C LYS A 411 17.43 -27.57 38.95
N VAL A 412 16.11 -27.37 39.04
CA VAL A 412 15.40 -26.22 38.45
C VAL A 412 14.95 -25.32 39.59
N HIS A 413 15.28 -24.04 39.52
CA HIS A 413 14.84 -23.03 40.49
C HIS A 413 13.62 -22.26 39.96
N SER A 414 12.86 -21.62 40.86
CA SER A 414 11.66 -20.84 40.51
C SER A 414 11.98 -19.51 39.80
N ASP A 415 13.25 -19.14 39.69
CA ASP A 415 13.76 -17.92 39.07
C ASP A 415 14.30 -18.13 37.64
N ASP A 416 13.93 -19.25 37.00
CA ASP A 416 14.41 -19.68 35.68
C ASP A 416 15.93 -19.88 35.56
N THR A 417 16.60 -20.17 36.69
CA THR A 417 17.99 -20.64 36.74
C THR A 417 18.10 -22.14 37.03
N PHE A 418 19.19 -22.76 36.57
CA PHE A 418 19.39 -24.21 36.63
C PHE A 418 20.73 -24.55 37.26
N ASP A 419 20.77 -25.57 38.10
CA ASP A 419 22.03 -26.16 38.53
C ASP A 419 22.40 -27.26 37.51
N ILE A 420 23.61 -27.22 36.96
CA ILE A 420 24.10 -28.18 35.96
C ILE A 420 25.19 -29.05 36.59
N ASP A 421 25.02 -30.36 36.46
CA ASP A 421 26.02 -31.38 36.78
C ASP A 421 26.71 -31.77 35.47
N TYR A 422 27.97 -31.37 35.30
CA TYR A 422 28.73 -31.63 34.08
C TYR A 422 29.24 -33.07 34.06
N ASP A 423 29.43 -33.64 32.86
CA ASP A 423 29.86 -35.03 32.72
C ASP A 423 31.30 -35.28 33.26
N ASP A 424 32.06 -34.21 33.56
CA ASP A 424 33.38 -34.25 34.22
C ASP A 424 33.32 -34.26 35.76
N GLY A 425 32.11 -34.21 36.34
CA GLY A 425 31.85 -34.24 37.78
C GLY A 425 31.85 -32.88 38.47
N GLU A 426 32.00 -31.77 37.72
CA GLU A 426 31.84 -30.42 38.28
C GLU A 426 30.37 -29.99 38.28
N VAL A 427 29.96 -29.22 39.31
CA VAL A 427 28.59 -28.72 39.45
C VAL A 427 28.58 -27.19 39.43
N GLU A 428 27.83 -26.59 38.52
CA GLU A 428 27.61 -25.14 38.47
C GLU A 428 26.17 -24.79 38.84
N LYS A 429 26.01 -23.84 39.78
CA LYS A 429 24.70 -23.44 40.30
C LYS A 429 24.20 -22.16 39.63
N ARG A 430 22.88 -22.03 39.48
CA ARG A 430 22.21 -20.84 38.92
C ARG A 430 22.67 -20.45 37.51
N VAL A 431 22.92 -21.43 36.65
CA VAL A 431 23.15 -21.22 35.22
C VAL A 431 21.84 -20.74 34.59
N LYS A 432 21.85 -19.58 33.92
CA LYS A 432 20.66 -19.05 33.25
C LYS A 432 20.31 -19.88 32.02
N LYS A 433 19.01 -19.95 31.68
CA LYS A 433 18.50 -20.64 30.48
C LYS A 433 19.26 -20.28 29.19
N GLU A 434 19.67 -19.02 29.03
CA GLU A 434 20.42 -18.54 27.86
C GLU A 434 21.80 -19.17 27.66
N PHE A 435 22.36 -19.75 28.73
CA PHE A 435 23.64 -20.45 28.72
C PHE A 435 23.50 -21.96 28.63
N ILE A 436 22.29 -22.46 28.39
CA ILE A 436 21.95 -23.89 28.34
C ILE A 436 21.36 -24.19 26.97
N LYS A 437 22.03 -25.06 26.22
CA LYS A 437 21.52 -25.61 24.97
C LYS A 437 20.98 -27.00 25.24
N VAL A 438 19.69 -27.19 24.99
CA VAL A 438 19.09 -28.53 25.05
C VAL A 438 19.75 -29.34 23.95
N LYS A 439 20.37 -30.46 24.34
CA LYS A 439 20.88 -31.42 23.37
C LYS A 439 19.64 -32.13 22.83
N GLU A 440 19.11 -31.67 21.69
CA GLU A 440 18.14 -32.45 20.95
C GLU A 440 18.82 -33.77 20.61
N ASP A 441 18.23 -34.87 21.08
CA ASP A 441 18.63 -36.20 20.64
C ASP A 441 18.57 -36.22 19.11
N ALA A 442 19.75 -36.23 18.49
CA ALA A 442 19.92 -36.65 17.12
C ALA A 442 19.61 -38.15 17.04
N SER A 443 18.32 -38.48 17.09
CA SER A 443 17.79 -39.82 16.89
C SER A 443 16.57 -39.73 15.96
N LYS A 444 16.81 -39.55 14.67
CA LYS A 444 15.91 -40.17 13.70
C LYS A 444 16.20 -41.67 13.78
N GLN A 445 15.21 -42.42 14.24
CA GLN A 445 15.26 -43.87 14.33
C GLN A 445 15.52 -44.46 12.93
N PRO A 446 16.34 -45.53 12.82
CA PRO A 446 16.67 -46.18 11.55
C PRO A 446 15.53 -47.03 10.93
N SER A 447 14.30 -46.95 11.45
CA SER A 447 13.14 -47.71 10.96
C SER A 447 12.53 -47.20 9.64
N ASP A 448 13.02 -46.08 9.09
CA ASP A 448 12.51 -45.49 7.83
C ASP A 448 13.41 -45.77 6.60
N LEU A 449 14.47 -46.56 6.77
CA LEU A 449 15.42 -46.88 5.70
C LEU A 449 14.81 -47.89 4.72
N LYS A 450 14.56 -47.44 3.48
CA LYS A 450 14.00 -48.29 2.40
C LYS A 450 15.10 -48.94 1.57
N VAL A 451 14.79 -50.09 0.97
CA VAL A 451 15.62 -50.71 -0.06
C VAL A 451 15.90 -49.68 -1.16
N GLY A 452 17.18 -49.47 -1.49
CA GLY A 452 17.66 -48.46 -2.43
C GLY A 452 18.28 -47.21 -1.80
N THR A 453 18.22 -47.05 -0.47
CA THR A 453 18.80 -45.88 0.22
C THR A 453 20.33 -45.99 0.26
N LYS A 454 21.03 -44.92 -0.13
CA LYS A 454 22.50 -44.81 0.02
C LYS A 454 22.86 -44.43 1.46
N VAL A 455 23.76 -45.20 2.04
CA VAL A 455 24.16 -45.09 3.45
C VAL A 455 25.67 -45.29 3.59
N GLU A 456 26.25 -44.79 4.67
CA GLU A 456 27.58 -45.19 5.12
C GLU A 456 27.44 -46.17 6.28
N ALA A 457 27.97 -47.37 6.13
CA ALA A 457 27.93 -48.39 7.18
C ALA A 457 29.33 -48.83 7.59
N LYS A 458 29.49 -49.21 8.87
CA LYS A 458 30.80 -49.58 9.42
C LYS A 458 31.17 -51.01 8.99
N PHE A 459 31.79 -51.12 7.82
CA PHE A 459 32.26 -52.38 7.25
C PHE A 459 33.17 -53.14 8.23
N LYS A 460 32.79 -54.38 8.57
CA LYS A 460 33.48 -55.24 9.54
C LYS A 460 33.75 -54.55 10.89
N LYS A 461 32.90 -53.61 11.31
CA LYS A 461 33.03 -52.80 12.54
C LYS A 461 34.32 -51.95 12.63
N LYS A 462 35.06 -51.75 11.54
CA LYS A 462 36.34 -50.99 11.54
C LYS A 462 36.22 -49.59 10.94
N SER A 463 35.73 -49.46 9.71
CA SER A 463 35.67 -48.18 8.99
C SER A 463 34.32 -47.98 8.30
N TYR A 464 33.86 -46.73 8.19
CA TYR A 464 32.64 -46.40 7.45
C TYR A 464 32.91 -46.49 5.94
N CYS A 465 32.12 -47.30 5.25
CA CYS A 465 32.16 -47.48 3.81
C CYS A 465 30.79 -47.13 3.23
N ARG A 466 30.79 -46.52 2.05
CA ARG A 466 29.56 -46.18 1.32
C ARG A 466 28.97 -47.44 0.69
N GLY A 467 27.65 -47.54 0.78
CA GLY A 467 26.88 -48.63 0.21
C GLY A 467 25.41 -48.29 0.08
N GLN A 468 24.66 -49.25 -0.42
CA GLN A 468 23.23 -49.14 -0.66
C GLN A 468 22.50 -50.28 0.05
N ILE A 469 21.35 -49.96 0.67
CA ILE A 469 20.53 -50.96 1.34
C ILE A 469 19.83 -51.81 0.29
N CYS A 470 20.11 -53.11 0.28
CA CYS A 470 19.54 -54.07 -0.65
C CYS A 470 18.38 -54.86 -0.04
N LYS A 471 18.35 -55.01 1.29
CA LYS A 471 17.25 -55.69 2.01
C LYS A 471 17.07 -55.16 3.43
N VAL A 472 15.82 -55.06 3.86
CA VAL A 472 15.42 -54.72 5.24
C VAL A 472 14.81 -55.96 5.86
N HIS A 473 15.28 -56.37 7.04
CA HIS A 473 14.75 -57.50 7.78
C HIS A 473 13.84 -57.02 8.92
N SER A 474 12.92 -57.87 9.36
CA SER A 474 11.96 -57.57 10.43
C SER A 474 12.56 -57.46 11.84
N ASP A 475 13.86 -57.72 11.99
CA ASP A 475 14.62 -57.65 13.24
C ASP A 475 15.50 -56.40 13.33
N ASP A 476 15.17 -55.36 12.55
CA ASP A 476 15.90 -54.09 12.45
C ASP A 476 17.36 -54.23 11.95
N THR A 477 17.66 -55.29 11.20
CA THR A 477 18.94 -55.48 10.50
C THR A 477 18.82 -55.27 8.98
N PHE A 478 19.92 -54.84 8.34
CA PHE A 478 19.94 -54.47 6.93
C PHE A 478 21.00 -55.25 6.15
N ASP A 479 20.69 -55.67 4.92
CA ASP A 479 21.72 -56.15 3.99
C ASP A 479 22.18 -54.97 3.13
N ILE A 480 23.49 -54.71 3.13
CA ILE A 480 24.12 -53.56 2.46
C ILE A 480 25.10 -54.06 1.41
N GLU A 481 24.93 -53.58 0.18
CA GLU A 481 25.90 -53.73 -0.89
C GLU A 481 26.78 -52.48 -0.93
N TYR A 482 28.06 -52.64 -0.62
CA TYR A 482 29.02 -51.54 -0.62
C TYR A 482 29.48 -51.20 -2.05
N ASP A 483 29.97 -49.98 -2.26
CA ASP A 483 30.43 -49.50 -3.57
C ASP A 483 31.60 -50.35 -4.15
N ASN A 484 32.29 -51.13 -3.31
CA ASN A 484 33.33 -52.08 -3.71
C ASN A 484 32.78 -53.45 -4.20
N GLY A 485 31.45 -53.61 -4.26
CA GLY A 485 30.76 -54.82 -4.69
C GLY A 485 30.62 -55.91 -3.62
N GLU A 486 31.06 -55.66 -2.38
CA GLU A 486 30.87 -56.60 -1.27
C GLU A 486 29.50 -56.43 -0.62
N LEU A 487 28.85 -57.55 -0.28
CA LEU A 487 27.53 -57.58 0.35
C LEU A 487 27.65 -58.07 1.79
N GLU A 488 27.28 -57.22 2.76
CA GLU A 488 27.26 -57.55 4.18
C GLU A 488 25.80 -57.70 4.64
N LYS A 489 25.49 -58.86 5.23
CA LYS A 489 24.13 -59.21 5.66
C LYS A 489 23.94 -58.94 7.14
N ARG A 490 22.72 -58.57 7.52
CA ARG A 490 22.31 -58.33 8.91
C ARG A 490 23.15 -57.27 9.63
N VAL A 491 23.46 -56.17 8.95
CA VAL A 491 24.13 -55.02 9.58
C VAL A 491 23.15 -54.35 10.55
N GLU A 492 23.56 -54.22 11.80
CA GLU A 492 22.80 -53.54 12.85
C GLU A 492 22.63 -52.05 12.50
N SER A 493 21.46 -51.52 12.80
CA SER A 493 21.07 -50.16 12.46
C SER A 493 21.99 -49.08 13.06
N ASP A 494 22.56 -49.33 14.24
CA ASP A 494 23.54 -48.47 14.94
C ASP A 494 24.85 -48.30 14.16
N LEU A 495 25.15 -49.22 13.23
CA LEU A 495 26.36 -49.19 12.42
C LEU A 495 26.16 -48.44 11.09
N ILE A 496 24.96 -47.90 10.84
CA ILE A 496 24.54 -47.29 9.58
C ILE A 496 24.28 -45.79 9.79
N ARG A 497 24.78 -44.96 8.89
CA ARG A 497 24.59 -43.51 8.84
C ARG A 497 24.00 -43.10 7.50
N THR A 498 22.95 -42.29 7.51
CA THR A 498 22.39 -41.71 6.28
C THR A 498 23.30 -40.62 5.73
N ILE A 499 23.59 -40.67 4.45
CA ILE A 499 24.34 -39.61 3.76
C ILE A 499 23.34 -38.51 3.41
N ASP A 500 23.38 -37.39 4.12
CA ASP A 500 22.63 -36.18 3.76
C ASP A 500 23.27 -35.55 2.53
N GLN A 501 22.47 -35.17 1.53
CA GLN A 501 22.96 -34.56 0.28
C GLN A 501 23.35 -33.10 0.51
N SER A 502 24.45 -32.86 1.21
CA SER A 502 25.08 -31.54 1.27
C SER A 502 26.57 -31.68 1.53
N GLU A 503 27.31 -32.12 0.51
CA GLU A 503 28.74 -31.82 0.32
C GLU A 503 29.14 -32.33 -1.08
N LYS A 504 29.26 -31.39 -2.02
CA LYS A 504 30.02 -31.59 -3.25
C LYS A 504 31.17 -30.59 -3.24
N GLU A 505 32.37 -31.14 -3.19
CA GLU A 505 33.56 -30.52 -3.78
C GLU A 505 33.33 -30.45 -5.30
N ASP A 506 33.10 -29.25 -5.85
CA ASP A 506 33.08 -29.04 -7.30
C ASP A 506 34.40 -28.40 -7.73
N THR A 507 35.25 -29.21 -8.34
CA THR A 507 36.32 -28.73 -9.22
C THR A 507 35.67 -28.18 -10.50
N ASP A 508 35.21 -26.94 -10.46
CA ASP A 508 34.64 -26.26 -11.62
C ASP A 508 35.73 -25.95 -12.65
N LYS A 509 35.83 -26.82 -13.67
CA LYS A 509 36.59 -26.55 -14.89
C LYS A 509 35.92 -25.38 -15.62
N ILE A 510 36.63 -24.27 -15.76
CA ILE A 510 36.16 -23.12 -16.54
C ILE A 510 36.20 -23.49 -18.05
N GLU A 511 35.09 -23.28 -18.75
CA GLU A 511 34.95 -23.59 -20.18
C GLU A 511 35.83 -22.70 -21.07
N ILE A 512 36.37 -23.26 -22.16
CA ILE A 512 37.16 -22.54 -23.17
C ILE A 512 36.31 -21.42 -23.78
N GLY A 513 36.87 -20.22 -23.90
CA GLY A 513 36.19 -19.01 -24.38
C GLY A 513 35.56 -18.15 -23.29
N THR A 514 35.51 -18.61 -22.04
CA THR A 514 34.98 -17.84 -20.91
C THR A 514 35.84 -16.59 -20.65
N LYS A 515 35.20 -15.44 -20.42
CA LYS A 515 35.88 -14.21 -19.99
C LYS A 515 36.28 -14.32 -18.52
N VAL A 516 37.56 -14.10 -18.26
CA VAL A 516 38.18 -14.23 -16.94
C VAL A 516 39.07 -13.02 -16.65
N GLU A 517 39.35 -12.78 -15.39
CA GLU A 517 40.44 -11.92 -14.95
C GLU A 517 41.53 -12.80 -14.36
N ALA A 518 42.73 -12.72 -14.93
CA ALA A 518 43.85 -13.54 -14.49
C ALA A 518 45.02 -12.70 -14.01
N LYS A 519 45.73 -13.21 -13.01
CA LYS A 519 46.81 -12.49 -12.34
C LYS A 519 48.12 -12.64 -13.14
N TYR A 520 48.38 -11.73 -14.07
CA TYR A 520 49.57 -11.75 -14.92
C TYR A 520 50.85 -11.73 -14.09
N LYS A 521 51.70 -12.76 -14.25
CA LYS A 521 52.92 -12.98 -13.45
C LYS A 521 52.72 -12.89 -11.94
N GLY A 522 51.52 -13.20 -11.44
CA GLY A 522 51.20 -13.22 -10.01
C GLY A 522 51.10 -11.84 -9.33
N ARG A 523 50.99 -10.73 -10.09
CA ARG A 523 50.90 -9.37 -9.53
C ARG A 523 49.52 -8.72 -9.62
N THR A 524 49.02 -8.45 -10.81
CA THR A 524 47.78 -7.69 -11.05
C THR A 524 46.82 -8.47 -11.95
N TYR A 525 45.52 -8.33 -11.71
CA TYR A 525 44.48 -8.99 -12.50
C TYR A 525 44.24 -8.23 -13.80
N TYR A 526 44.33 -8.92 -14.94
CA TYR A 526 44.03 -8.39 -16.26
C TYR A 526 42.88 -9.19 -16.89
N PRO A 527 41.94 -8.53 -17.59
CA PRO A 527 40.85 -9.22 -18.27
C PRO A 527 41.36 -9.95 -19.51
N GLY A 528 40.85 -11.15 -19.72
CA GLY A 528 41.16 -11.99 -20.87
C GLY A 528 40.11 -13.08 -21.08
N LYS A 529 40.35 -13.97 -22.03
CA LYS A 529 39.53 -15.14 -22.33
C LYS A 529 40.36 -16.41 -22.23
N ILE A 530 39.75 -17.49 -21.76
CA ILE A 530 40.43 -18.80 -21.76
C ILE A 530 40.57 -19.30 -23.19
N ALA A 531 41.79 -19.32 -23.70
CA ALA A 531 42.11 -19.86 -25.02
C ALA A 531 42.16 -21.40 -25.00
N ARG A 532 42.58 -22.01 -23.89
CA ARG A 532 42.65 -23.48 -23.75
C ARG A 532 42.63 -23.90 -22.29
N ALA A 533 41.98 -25.03 -21.99
CA ALA A 533 42.00 -25.68 -20.68
C ALA A 533 42.81 -26.98 -20.76
N HIS A 534 43.76 -27.17 -19.86
CA HIS A 534 44.58 -28.38 -19.77
C HIS A 534 43.98 -29.38 -18.75
N THR A 535 44.26 -30.67 -18.92
CA THR A 535 43.78 -31.73 -18.03
C THR A 535 44.37 -31.67 -16.62
N ASP A 536 45.46 -30.93 -16.44
CA ASP A 536 46.16 -30.69 -15.17
C ASP A 536 45.56 -29.54 -14.33
N GLY A 537 44.51 -28.87 -14.82
CA GLY A 537 43.83 -27.77 -14.12
C GLY A 537 44.42 -26.37 -14.38
N THR A 538 45.35 -26.25 -15.34
CA THR A 538 45.88 -24.95 -15.79
C THR A 538 45.20 -24.45 -17.07
N TYR A 539 45.24 -23.13 -17.30
CA TYR A 539 44.56 -22.46 -18.42
C TYR A 539 45.53 -21.61 -19.24
N ASP A 540 45.39 -21.63 -20.57
CA ASP A 540 46.00 -20.62 -21.43
C ASP A 540 45.01 -19.47 -21.61
N ILE A 541 45.45 -18.22 -21.45
CA ILE A 541 44.61 -17.02 -21.39
C ILE A 541 45.09 -16.02 -22.43
N ASP A 542 44.17 -15.62 -23.31
CA ASP A 542 44.34 -14.50 -24.23
C ASP A 542 43.83 -13.23 -23.54
N TYR A 543 44.71 -12.32 -23.15
CA TYR A 543 44.34 -11.05 -22.54
C TYR A 543 43.78 -10.07 -23.57
N ASP A 544 42.91 -9.16 -23.12
CA ASP A 544 42.25 -8.18 -24.01
C ASP A 544 43.25 -7.18 -24.65
N ASP A 545 44.50 -7.10 -24.14
CA ASP A 545 45.59 -6.30 -24.69
C ASP A 545 46.40 -7.00 -25.82
N GLY A 546 46.04 -8.25 -26.14
CA GLY A 546 46.66 -9.05 -27.19
C GLY A 546 47.80 -9.96 -26.72
N GLU A 547 48.16 -9.95 -25.43
CA GLU A 547 49.13 -10.90 -24.88
C GLU A 547 48.50 -12.27 -24.55
N VAL A 548 49.30 -13.34 -24.65
CA VAL A 548 48.87 -14.71 -24.36
C VAL A 548 49.74 -15.32 -23.27
N GLU A 549 49.15 -15.78 -22.18
CA GLU A 549 49.85 -16.47 -21.09
C GLU A 549 49.40 -17.93 -21.01
N LYS A 550 50.37 -18.85 -20.92
CA LYS A 550 50.11 -20.29 -20.95
C LYS A 550 50.25 -20.91 -19.57
N ARG A 551 49.45 -21.94 -19.28
CA ARG A 551 49.48 -22.72 -18.03
C ARG A 551 49.28 -21.89 -16.74
N VAL A 552 48.34 -20.96 -16.76
CA VAL A 552 47.94 -20.19 -15.58
C VAL A 552 47.13 -21.09 -14.63
N PRO A 553 47.54 -21.27 -13.36
CA PRO A 553 46.78 -22.07 -12.38
C PRO A 553 45.39 -21.51 -12.10
N ARG A 554 44.39 -22.39 -11.88
CA ARG A 554 43.00 -22.02 -11.58
C ARG A 554 42.85 -20.95 -10.48
N ASP A 555 43.69 -20.98 -9.45
CA ASP A 555 43.65 -20.05 -8.31
C ASP A 555 44.00 -18.61 -8.69
N LEU A 556 44.73 -18.43 -9.80
CA LEU A 556 45.11 -17.12 -10.34
C LEU A 556 44.10 -16.60 -11.36
N VAL A 557 43.05 -17.37 -11.66
CA VAL A 557 42.02 -17.05 -12.65
C VAL A 557 40.68 -16.84 -11.94
N ARG A 558 40.06 -15.69 -12.14
CA ARG A 558 38.74 -15.35 -11.61
C ARG A 558 37.78 -15.23 -12.77
N VAL A 559 36.65 -15.94 -12.74
CA VAL A 559 35.61 -15.74 -13.76
C VAL A 559 35.04 -14.35 -13.57
N LYS A 560 35.13 -13.52 -14.60
CA LYS A 560 34.53 -12.18 -14.58
C LYS A 560 33.04 -12.39 -14.80
N GLU A 561 32.22 -12.16 -13.78
CA GLU A 561 30.77 -12.28 -13.88
C GLU A 561 30.20 -11.29 -14.90
N THR A 562 30.12 -11.72 -16.16
CA THR A 562 29.04 -11.31 -17.04
C THR A 562 28.01 -12.42 -16.93
N SER A 563 26.96 -12.20 -16.14
CA SER A 563 25.89 -13.17 -15.92
C SER A 563 25.42 -13.78 -17.24
N PRO A 564 25.72 -15.06 -17.52
CA PRO A 564 24.93 -15.81 -18.48
C PRO A 564 23.68 -16.20 -17.70
N LYS A 565 22.52 -15.64 -18.06
CA LYS A 565 21.24 -16.21 -17.63
C LYS A 565 21.19 -17.66 -18.13
N LYS A 566 21.59 -18.62 -17.31
CA LYS A 566 21.15 -20.02 -17.44
C LYS A 566 19.66 -20.04 -17.11
N THR A 567 18.84 -19.90 -18.14
CA THR A 567 17.45 -20.36 -18.09
C THR A 567 17.47 -21.86 -17.90
N LYS A 568 16.72 -22.35 -16.91
CA LYS A 568 16.39 -23.77 -16.80
C LYS A 568 15.89 -24.25 -18.16
N ASP A 569 16.43 -25.36 -18.65
CA ASP A 569 15.90 -26.07 -19.81
C ASP A 569 14.46 -26.52 -19.52
N THR A 570 13.50 -25.69 -19.95
CA THR A 570 12.11 -26.11 -20.09
C THR A 570 12.01 -26.80 -21.45
N ALA A 571 11.82 -28.11 -21.47
CA ALA A 571 11.46 -28.83 -22.69
C ALA A 571 10.22 -28.17 -23.32
N ILE A 572 10.24 -27.91 -24.63
CA ILE A 572 9.11 -27.28 -25.31
C ILE A 572 7.99 -28.33 -25.36
N SER A 573 6.85 -28.07 -24.71
CA SER A 573 5.77 -29.04 -24.58
C SER A 573 5.08 -29.31 -25.93
N ALA A 574 4.62 -30.55 -26.14
CA ALA A 574 3.76 -30.90 -27.27
C ALA A 574 2.52 -29.98 -27.30
N GLY A 575 2.16 -29.50 -28.49
CA GLY A 575 1.09 -28.53 -28.75
C GLY A 575 1.56 -27.07 -28.90
N THR A 576 2.82 -26.75 -28.57
CA THR A 576 3.36 -25.39 -28.70
C THR A 576 3.49 -24.96 -30.16
N LYS A 577 3.04 -23.75 -30.50
CA LYS A 577 3.25 -23.16 -31.84
C LYS A 577 4.69 -22.69 -31.99
N VAL A 578 5.31 -23.08 -33.10
CA VAL A 578 6.72 -22.85 -33.38
C VAL A 578 6.91 -22.49 -34.85
N GLU A 579 8.01 -21.82 -35.14
CA GLU A 579 8.60 -21.66 -36.46
C GLU A 579 9.82 -22.56 -36.52
N ALA A 580 9.88 -23.51 -37.45
CA ALA A 580 11.03 -24.41 -37.57
C ALA A 580 11.67 -24.35 -38.95
N ARG A 581 12.99 -24.56 -38.98
CA ARG A 581 13.76 -24.64 -40.23
C ARG A 581 13.60 -26.02 -40.84
N TYR A 582 12.70 -26.13 -41.81
CA TYR A 582 12.44 -27.39 -42.52
C TYR A 582 13.73 -27.95 -43.14
N LYS A 583 14.14 -29.15 -42.72
CA LYS A 583 15.38 -29.84 -43.12
C LYS A 583 16.65 -28.99 -42.99
N GLY A 584 16.71 -28.09 -42.00
CA GLY A 584 17.88 -27.23 -41.75
C GLY A 584 18.09 -26.11 -42.79
N LYS A 585 17.09 -25.82 -43.62
CA LYS A 585 17.14 -24.73 -44.62
C LYS A 585 17.07 -23.35 -43.94
N THR A 586 17.36 -22.29 -44.71
CA THR A 586 17.45 -20.92 -44.18
C THR A 586 16.11 -20.27 -43.83
N LYS A 587 14.98 -20.84 -44.27
CA LYS A 587 13.62 -20.30 -44.05
C LYS A 587 12.91 -21.05 -42.94
N TYR A 588 12.18 -20.31 -42.12
CA TYR A 588 11.33 -20.83 -41.06
C TYR A 588 9.89 -21.02 -41.57
N TYR A 589 9.27 -22.12 -41.17
CA TYR A 589 7.90 -22.46 -41.48
C TYR A 589 7.11 -22.65 -40.18
N ALA A 590 5.90 -22.11 -40.13
CA ALA A 590 5.05 -22.20 -38.94
C ALA A 590 4.47 -23.61 -38.80
N GLY A 591 4.48 -24.11 -37.57
CA GLY A 591 3.95 -25.42 -37.21
C GLY A 591 3.69 -25.53 -35.71
N LYS A 592 3.34 -26.72 -35.26
CA LYS A 592 3.11 -27.07 -33.87
C LYS A 592 3.96 -28.27 -33.49
N ILE A 593 4.50 -28.29 -32.28
CA ILE A 593 5.21 -29.46 -31.78
C ILE A 593 4.21 -30.60 -31.58
N ALA A 594 4.32 -31.65 -32.38
CA ALA A 594 3.54 -32.87 -32.24
C ALA A 594 4.03 -33.70 -31.03
N LYS A 595 5.35 -33.75 -30.81
CA LYS A 595 5.96 -34.56 -29.75
C LYS A 595 7.34 -34.05 -29.35
N ALA A 596 7.66 -34.12 -28.06
CA ALA A 596 9.00 -33.85 -27.53
C ALA A 596 9.66 -35.16 -27.07
N HIS A 597 10.91 -35.39 -27.45
CA HIS A 597 11.68 -36.58 -27.08
C HIS A 597 12.67 -36.28 -25.95
N MET A 598 13.00 -37.28 -25.14
CA MET A 598 13.94 -37.15 -24.00
C MET A 598 15.38 -36.82 -24.43
N ASP A 599 15.70 -37.01 -25.71
CA ASP A 599 17.00 -36.70 -26.31
C ASP A 599 17.15 -35.23 -26.73
N GLY A 600 16.12 -34.40 -26.52
CA GLY A 600 16.12 -32.98 -26.86
C GLY A 600 15.67 -32.65 -28.29
N THR A 601 15.18 -33.64 -29.04
CA THR A 601 14.61 -33.46 -30.38
C THR A 601 13.08 -33.40 -30.37
N TYR A 602 12.47 -32.77 -31.40
CA TYR A 602 11.04 -32.53 -31.47
C TYR A 602 10.44 -32.95 -32.81
N ASP A 603 9.23 -33.51 -32.78
CA ASP A 603 8.42 -33.73 -33.98
C ASP A 603 7.49 -32.53 -34.18
N ILE A 604 7.38 -32.03 -35.41
CA ILE A 604 6.67 -30.78 -35.77
C ILE A 604 5.66 -31.07 -36.87
N ASP A 605 4.40 -30.72 -36.61
CA ASP A 605 3.32 -30.67 -37.59
C ASP A 605 3.24 -29.24 -38.15
N TYR A 606 3.65 -29.03 -39.39
CA TYR A 606 3.58 -27.73 -40.05
C TYR A 606 2.14 -27.37 -40.44
N ASP A 607 1.83 -26.08 -40.47
CA ASP A 607 0.48 -25.59 -40.78
C ASP A 607 0.04 -25.90 -42.24
N ASP A 608 0.98 -26.29 -43.12
CA ASP A 608 0.73 -26.75 -44.50
C ASP A 608 0.40 -28.25 -44.59
N GLY A 609 0.39 -28.96 -43.47
CA GLY A 609 0.05 -30.39 -43.36
C GLY A 609 1.25 -31.34 -43.45
N GLU A 610 2.48 -30.84 -43.64
CA GLU A 610 3.69 -31.66 -43.58
C GLU A 610 4.12 -31.94 -42.12
N VAL A 611 4.76 -33.09 -41.88
CA VAL A 611 5.26 -33.48 -40.55
C VAL A 611 6.75 -33.81 -40.63
N GLU A 612 7.54 -33.25 -39.72
CA GLU A 612 8.98 -33.50 -39.61
C GLU A 612 9.32 -34.05 -38.22
N LYS A 613 10.19 -35.06 -38.16
CA LYS A 613 10.52 -35.77 -36.92
C LYS A 613 11.96 -35.51 -36.49
N ARG A 614 12.20 -35.49 -35.18
CA ARG A 614 13.52 -35.32 -34.55
C ARG A 614 14.26 -34.04 -34.93
N VAL A 615 13.54 -32.92 -35.01
CA VAL A 615 14.11 -31.59 -35.25
C VAL A 615 14.84 -31.12 -33.98
N GLU A 616 16.09 -30.68 -34.13
CA GLU A 616 16.90 -30.15 -33.02
C GLU A 616 16.34 -28.82 -32.49
N LYS A 617 16.45 -28.60 -31.17
CA LYS A 617 15.96 -27.38 -30.49
C LYS A 617 16.43 -26.08 -31.15
N ASP A 618 17.67 -26.05 -31.64
CA ASP A 618 18.29 -24.86 -32.24
C ASP A 618 17.68 -24.48 -33.61
N LEU A 619 16.99 -25.41 -34.25
CA LEU A 619 16.28 -25.21 -35.51
C LEU A 619 14.82 -24.76 -35.29
N ILE A 620 14.39 -24.65 -34.04
CA ILE A 620 13.01 -24.37 -33.63
C ILE A 620 12.98 -23.03 -32.89
N ARG A 621 12.22 -22.09 -33.45
CA ARG A 621 11.87 -20.83 -32.81
C ARG A 621 10.48 -20.95 -32.24
N VAL A 622 10.32 -20.86 -30.92
CA VAL A 622 8.98 -20.79 -30.34
C VAL A 622 8.31 -19.51 -30.79
N LEU A 623 7.17 -19.63 -31.46
CA LEU A 623 6.31 -18.49 -31.78
C LEU A 623 5.50 -18.17 -30.53
N SER A 624 6.15 -17.52 -29.57
CA SER A 624 5.44 -16.72 -28.57
C SER A 624 4.81 -15.54 -29.31
N LYS A 625 3.50 -15.37 -29.19
CA LYS A 625 2.86 -14.08 -29.51
C LYS A 625 3.59 -12.96 -28.74
N PRO A 626 3.64 -11.73 -29.28
CA PRO A 626 4.28 -10.62 -28.58
C PRO A 626 3.67 -10.46 -27.18
N ASP A 627 4.53 -10.52 -26.18
CA ASP A 627 4.36 -10.12 -24.79
C ASP A 627 3.10 -10.65 -24.04
N ASP A 628 3.25 -11.83 -23.44
CA ASP A 628 2.45 -12.29 -22.28
C ASP A 628 2.92 -11.62 -20.96
N ASP A 629 3.13 -10.30 -20.98
CA ASP A 629 3.17 -9.45 -19.76
C ASP A 629 1.80 -8.78 -19.48
N ASP A 630 0.78 -9.03 -20.32
CA ASP A 630 -0.60 -8.51 -20.20
C ASP A 630 -1.64 -9.62 -19.87
N VAL A 631 -1.31 -10.48 -18.91
CA VAL A 631 -2.35 -11.11 -18.05
C VAL A 631 -2.20 -10.56 -16.65
N MET A 632 -2.22 -9.23 -16.55
CA MET A 632 -2.85 -8.60 -15.38
C MET A 632 -4.34 -8.63 -15.64
N ASP A 633 -5.09 -9.36 -14.81
CA ASP A 633 -6.54 -9.24 -14.75
C ASP A 633 -6.88 -7.74 -14.75
N LEU A 634 -7.54 -7.27 -15.81
CA LEU A 634 -8.04 -5.90 -15.90
C LEU A 634 -9.11 -5.75 -14.81
N LYS A 635 -8.70 -5.26 -13.64
CA LYS A 635 -9.57 -5.11 -12.47
C LYS A 635 -10.33 -3.79 -12.54
N VAL A 636 -11.48 -3.77 -11.88
CA VAL A 636 -12.22 -2.52 -11.63
C VAL A 636 -11.27 -1.50 -11.02
N GLY A 637 -11.12 -0.37 -11.68
CA GLY A 637 -10.26 0.73 -11.28
C GLY A 637 -8.98 0.90 -12.09
N THR A 638 -8.67 -0.04 -12.99
CA THR A 638 -7.47 0.04 -13.86
C THR A 638 -7.59 1.20 -14.85
N ILE A 639 -6.52 1.99 -14.97
CA ILE A 639 -6.42 3.05 -15.97
C ILE A 639 -5.90 2.43 -17.28
N VAL A 640 -6.61 2.68 -18.36
CA VAL A 640 -6.39 2.08 -19.67
C VAL A 640 -6.53 3.14 -20.76
N GLU A 641 -6.13 2.81 -21.97
CA GLU A 641 -6.54 3.51 -23.18
C GLU A 641 -7.37 2.53 -24.01
N ALA A 642 -8.61 2.90 -24.35
CA ALA A 642 -9.51 2.04 -25.12
C ALA A 642 -9.91 2.68 -26.44
N LYS A 643 -10.10 1.86 -27.48
CA LYS A 643 -10.57 2.30 -28.80
C LYS A 643 -12.06 2.62 -28.74
N TYR A 644 -12.39 3.90 -28.68
CA TYR A 644 -13.78 4.35 -28.70
C TYR A 644 -14.42 4.00 -30.05
N LYS A 645 -15.50 3.21 -30.00
CA LYS A 645 -16.19 2.66 -31.19
C LYS A 645 -15.24 1.96 -32.18
N GLY A 646 -14.13 1.40 -31.68
CA GLY A 646 -13.14 0.69 -32.49
C GLY A 646 -12.21 1.58 -33.34
N LYS A 647 -12.25 2.91 -33.22
CA LYS A 647 -11.49 3.83 -34.08
C LYS A 647 -10.19 4.31 -33.42
N THR A 648 -10.29 5.24 -32.48
CA THR A 648 -9.15 5.93 -31.86
C THR A 648 -9.06 5.61 -30.37
N TYR A 649 -7.84 5.50 -29.85
CA TYR A 649 -7.60 5.25 -28.42
C TYR A 649 -7.83 6.52 -27.61
N TYR A 650 -8.66 6.43 -26.59
CA TYR A 650 -8.86 7.48 -25.59
C TYR A 650 -8.54 6.93 -24.19
N PRO A 651 -7.96 7.76 -23.31
CA PRO A 651 -7.70 7.37 -21.94
C PRO A 651 -9.01 7.22 -21.16
N GLY A 652 -9.06 6.23 -20.29
CA GLY A 652 -10.20 5.97 -19.44
C GLY A 652 -9.87 5.00 -18.31
N LYS A 653 -10.86 4.71 -17.49
CA LYS A 653 -10.78 3.80 -16.36
C LYS A 653 -11.80 2.68 -16.53
N ILE A 654 -11.52 1.50 -16.00
CA ILE A 654 -12.47 0.37 -16.02
C ILE A 654 -13.37 0.43 -14.78
N PRO A 655 -14.63 0.90 -14.85
CA PRO A 655 -15.58 0.79 -13.74
C PRO A 655 -16.15 -0.61 -13.54
N ARG A 656 -16.15 -1.48 -14.56
CA ARG A 656 -16.79 -2.81 -14.49
C ARG A 656 -16.14 -3.81 -15.42
N VAL A 657 -16.04 -5.06 -14.94
CA VAL A 657 -15.60 -6.23 -15.69
C VAL A 657 -16.77 -7.21 -15.75
N HIS A 658 -17.09 -7.72 -16.93
CA HIS A 658 -18.15 -8.71 -17.14
C HIS A 658 -17.56 -10.12 -17.25
N SER A 659 -18.38 -11.15 -17.01
CA SER A 659 -17.97 -12.56 -17.07
C SER A 659 -17.75 -13.09 -18.50
N ASP A 660 -18.03 -12.28 -19.52
CA ASP A 660 -17.88 -12.59 -20.94
C ASP A 660 -16.60 -11.98 -21.55
N ASP A 661 -15.62 -11.63 -20.71
CA ASP A 661 -14.37 -10.96 -21.06
C ASP A 661 -14.54 -9.58 -21.75
N THR A 662 -15.65 -8.90 -21.48
CA THR A 662 -15.89 -7.51 -21.88
C THR A 662 -15.83 -6.54 -20.69
N PHE A 663 -15.48 -5.29 -20.97
CA PHE A 663 -15.23 -4.26 -19.96
C PHE A 663 -16.08 -3.02 -20.24
N ASP A 664 -16.58 -2.38 -19.18
CA ASP A 664 -17.07 -1.02 -19.32
C ASP A 664 -15.87 -0.07 -19.14
N VAL A 665 -15.75 0.93 -20.01
CA VAL A 665 -14.69 1.94 -19.96
C VAL A 665 -15.34 3.31 -19.76
N ASP A 666 -14.93 3.99 -18.69
CA ASP A 666 -15.26 5.37 -18.36
C ASP A 666 -14.13 6.26 -18.86
N TYR A 667 -14.34 6.96 -19.97
CA TYR A 667 -13.32 7.79 -20.60
C TYR A 667 -13.15 9.11 -19.85
N ASP A 668 -11.96 9.69 -19.89
CA ASP A 668 -11.63 10.93 -19.16
C ASP A 668 -12.47 12.15 -19.62
N ASP A 669 -13.14 12.06 -20.78
CA ASP A 669 -14.07 13.07 -21.31
C ASP A 669 -15.50 12.95 -20.75
N GLY A 670 -15.76 11.95 -19.90
CA GLY A 670 -17.04 11.69 -19.27
C GLY A 670 -17.98 10.78 -20.07
N GLU A 671 -17.56 10.27 -21.22
CA GLU A 671 -18.32 9.25 -21.95
C GLU A 671 -18.05 7.84 -21.41
N ILE A 672 -19.09 7.01 -21.34
CA ILE A 672 -18.99 5.62 -20.88
C ILE A 672 -19.34 4.68 -22.02
N GLU A 673 -18.43 3.78 -22.39
CA GLU A 673 -18.67 2.72 -23.37
C GLU A 673 -18.76 1.37 -22.67
N LYS A 674 -19.84 0.64 -22.92
CA LYS A 674 -20.12 -0.65 -22.28
C LYS A 674 -19.72 -1.81 -23.18
N ARG A 675 -19.27 -2.90 -22.56
CA ARG A 675 -18.90 -4.16 -23.25
C ARG A 675 -17.80 -4.00 -24.31
N VAL A 676 -16.81 -3.15 -24.02
CA VAL A 676 -15.60 -3.02 -24.83
C VAL A 676 -14.80 -4.33 -24.71
N LYS A 677 -14.48 -4.95 -25.85
CA LYS A 677 -13.67 -6.18 -25.88
C LYS A 677 -12.26 -5.91 -25.40
N ARG A 678 -11.64 -6.86 -24.69
CA ARG A 678 -10.22 -6.83 -24.27
C ARG A 678 -9.29 -6.29 -25.36
N GLU A 679 -9.43 -6.75 -26.61
CA GLU A 679 -8.54 -6.40 -27.73
C GLU A 679 -8.53 -4.91 -28.09
N LEU A 680 -9.58 -4.18 -27.69
CA LEU A 680 -9.72 -2.75 -27.91
C LEU A 680 -9.15 -1.92 -26.76
N ILE A 681 -8.64 -2.55 -25.71
CA ILE A 681 -8.16 -1.92 -24.48
C ILE A 681 -6.67 -2.20 -24.35
N ARG A 682 -5.86 -1.15 -24.21
CA ARG A 682 -4.43 -1.24 -23.90
C ARG A 682 -4.17 -0.63 -22.53
N VAL A 683 -3.39 -1.29 -21.68
CA VAL A 683 -2.97 -0.71 -20.40
C VAL A 683 -1.93 0.36 -20.69
N LYS A 684 -2.13 1.58 -20.18
CA LYS A 684 -1.15 2.66 -20.35
C LYS A 684 0.01 2.44 -19.38
N SER A 685 1.02 1.71 -19.83
CA SER A 685 2.32 1.59 -19.15
C SER A 685 3.12 2.90 -19.27
N LYS A 686 2.78 3.88 -18.42
CA LYS A 686 3.78 4.70 -17.75
C LYS A 686 3.87 4.23 -16.31
N SER A 687 4.46 3.07 -16.11
CA SER A 687 4.85 2.64 -14.78
C SER A 687 5.92 3.61 -14.27
N PRO A 688 5.80 4.19 -13.06
CA PRO A 688 6.99 4.59 -12.34
C PRO A 688 7.90 3.36 -12.24
N LYS A 689 9.20 3.57 -12.44
CA LYS A 689 10.21 2.52 -12.26
C LYS A 689 9.92 1.73 -10.98
N LYS A 690 9.91 0.40 -11.14
CA LYS A 690 9.95 -0.60 -10.08
C LYS A 690 11.13 -0.29 -9.15
N LEU A 691 10.91 0.49 -8.11
CA LEU A 691 11.73 0.50 -6.91
C LEU A 691 11.23 -0.66 -6.06
N SER A 692 12.17 -1.50 -5.66
CA SER A 692 12.09 -2.45 -4.55
C SER A 692 11.24 -1.93 -3.39
N GLU A 693 10.52 -2.84 -2.72
CA GLU A 693 9.94 -2.80 -1.36
C GLU A 693 9.87 -1.45 -0.58
N PRO A 694 8.78 -1.24 0.19
CA PRO A 694 8.24 0.07 0.53
C PRO A 694 9.26 0.94 1.26
N GLY A 695 9.65 2.05 0.62
CA GLY A 695 10.23 3.19 1.32
C GLY A 695 9.31 3.56 2.48
N LYS A 696 9.80 3.38 3.70
CA LYS A 696 9.13 3.78 4.94
C LYS A 696 8.79 5.26 4.84
N LEU A 697 7.49 5.55 4.71
CA LEU A 697 6.98 6.87 5.01
C LEU A 697 7.36 7.15 6.45
N ARG A 698 8.04 8.27 6.69
CA ARG A 698 8.58 8.64 8.00
C ARG A 698 8.04 10.00 8.39
N VAL A 699 7.87 10.20 9.69
CA VAL A 699 7.47 11.50 10.25
C VAL A 699 8.49 12.56 9.82
N GLY A 700 7.98 13.71 9.36
CA GLY A 700 8.75 14.83 8.81
C GLY A 700 8.97 14.80 7.29
N LEU A 701 8.62 13.72 6.58
CA LEU A 701 8.78 13.67 5.12
C LEU A 701 7.82 14.65 4.43
N ARG A 702 8.35 15.43 3.48
CA ARG A 702 7.52 16.33 2.65
C ARG A 702 6.74 15.54 1.62
N VAL A 703 5.45 15.83 1.57
CA VAL A 703 4.48 15.18 0.69
C VAL A 703 3.49 16.20 0.19
N GLU A 704 2.79 15.87 -0.88
CA GLU A 704 1.52 16.53 -1.17
C GLU A 704 0.40 15.53 -1.02
N ALA A 705 -0.71 15.97 -0.44
CA ALA A 705 -1.85 15.11 -0.20
C ALA A 705 -3.14 15.75 -0.67
N ARG A 706 -4.07 14.89 -1.09
CA ARG A 706 -5.43 15.27 -1.45
C ARG A 706 -6.26 15.49 -0.19
N TYR A 707 -6.35 16.75 0.21
CA TYR A 707 -7.14 17.16 1.37
C TYR A 707 -8.60 16.69 1.24
N ASN A 708 -9.08 15.86 2.19
CA ASN A 708 -10.39 15.22 2.17
C ASN A 708 -10.69 14.43 0.87
N GLY A 709 -9.67 13.90 0.19
CA GLY A 709 -9.82 13.17 -1.07
C GLY A 709 -10.23 14.01 -2.27
N LYS A 710 -10.19 15.35 -2.17
CA LYS A 710 -10.45 16.28 -3.28
C LYS A 710 -9.39 16.12 -4.40
N PRO A 711 -9.68 16.53 -5.65
CA PRO A 711 -8.76 16.29 -6.77
C PRO A 711 -7.43 17.05 -6.67
N LYS A 712 -7.39 18.12 -5.88
CA LYS A 712 -6.23 19.02 -5.73
C LYS A 712 -5.30 18.52 -4.62
N TYR A 713 -4.01 18.55 -4.92
CA TYR A 713 -2.93 18.22 -4.00
C TYR A 713 -2.47 19.48 -3.27
N TYR A 714 -2.23 19.37 -1.97
CA TYR A 714 -1.71 20.43 -1.12
C TYR A 714 -0.41 19.98 -0.46
N PRO A 715 0.64 20.84 -0.43
CA PRO A 715 1.92 20.50 0.17
C PRO A 715 1.85 20.49 1.70
N GLY A 716 2.52 19.53 2.30
CA GLY A 716 2.63 19.38 3.74
C GLY A 716 3.76 18.43 4.14
N LYS A 717 3.85 18.17 5.44
CA LYS A 717 4.79 17.24 6.06
C LYS A 717 4.02 16.14 6.78
N ILE A 718 4.55 14.91 6.74
CA ILE A 718 3.97 13.80 7.50
C ILE A 718 4.15 14.08 8.99
N ALA A 719 3.05 14.29 9.72
CA ALA A 719 3.05 14.46 11.17
C ALA A 719 3.11 13.11 11.91
N LYS A 720 2.53 12.05 11.35
CA LYS A 720 2.53 10.71 11.98
C LYS A 720 2.26 9.62 10.95
N VAL A 721 2.84 8.43 11.16
CA VAL A 721 2.52 7.22 10.38
C VAL A 721 1.99 6.17 11.34
N HIS A 722 0.79 5.68 11.07
CA HIS A 722 0.11 4.67 11.89
C HIS A 722 0.43 3.26 11.37
N SER A 723 0.32 2.25 12.24
CA SER A 723 0.63 0.85 11.91
C SER A 723 -0.33 0.22 10.90
N ASP A 724 -1.50 0.83 10.70
CA ASP A 724 -2.52 0.46 9.72
C ASP A 724 -2.21 0.99 8.30
N GLY A 725 -1.15 1.79 8.14
CA GLY A 725 -0.73 2.37 6.88
C GLY A 725 -1.32 3.76 6.57
N THR A 726 -2.15 4.31 7.46
CA THR A 726 -2.69 5.68 7.36
C THR A 726 -1.71 6.71 7.93
N ILE A 727 -1.83 7.96 7.47
CA ILE A 727 -0.80 8.99 7.68
C ILE A 727 -1.45 10.31 8.11
N ASP A 728 -0.95 10.91 9.17
CA ASP A 728 -1.35 12.27 9.56
C ASP A 728 -0.42 13.27 8.84
N ILE A 729 -0.99 14.33 8.29
CA ILE A 729 -0.30 15.34 7.48
C ILE A 729 -0.58 16.71 8.06
N GLU A 730 0.47 17.50 8.25
CA GLU A 730 0.39 18.91 8.59
C GLU A 730 0.74 19.70 7.33
N TYR A 731 -0.22 20.48 6.82
CA TYR A 731 -0.08 21.25 5.59
C TYR A 731 0.67 22.55 5.86
N ASP A 732 1.30 23.09 4.81
CA ASP A 732 2.12 24.30 4.92
C ASP A 732 1.27 25.57 5.21
N ASP A 733 -0.06 25.50 5.07
CA ASP A 733 -1.02 26.55 5.42
C ASP A 733 -1.45 26.54 6.90
N GLY A 734 -0.93 25.59 7.68
CA GLY A 734 -1.22 25.44 9.11
C GLY A 734 -2.41 24.54 9.43
N GLU A 735 -3.10 24.00 8.43
CA GLU A 735 -4.13 22.97 8.64
C GLU A 735 -3.50 21.57 8.79
N SER A 736 -4.23 20.63 9.39
CA SER A 736 -3.75 19.25 9.56
C SER A 736 -4.86 18.25 9.30
N GLU A 737 -4.53 17.15 8.62
CA GLU A 737 -5.44 16.04 8.35
C GLU A 737 -4.88 14.75 8.98
N ARG A 738 -5.78 13.88 9.47
CA ARG A 738 -5.41 12.64 10.15
C ARG A 738 -5.91 11.44 9.37
N HIS A 739 -5.18 10.32 9.49
CA HIS A 739 -5.51 9.05 8.85
C HIS A 739 -5.70 9.13 7.32
N VAL A 740 -4.89 9.95 6.66
CA VAL A 740 -4.87 10.04 5.18
C VAL A 740 -4.33 8.74 4.60
N ASP A 741 -5.08 8.15 3.68
CA ASP A 741 -4.66 6.95 2.96
C ASP A 741 -3.40 7.21 2.13
N ARG A 742 -2.47 6.25 2.14
CA ARG A 742 -1.23 6.32 1.35
C ARG A 742 -1.46 6.62 -0.15
N SER A 743 -2.60 6.20 -0.71
CA SER A 743 -2.97 6.41 -2.11
C SER A 743 -3.32 7.87 -2.44
N LEU A 744 -3.64 8.67 -1.44
CA LEU A 744 -3.97 10.10 -1.57
C LEU A 744 -2.74 11.00 -1.41
N ILE A 745 -1.57 10.39 -1.19
CA ILE A 745 -0.32 11.06 -0.84
C ILE A 745 0.69 10.82 -1.96
N ARG A 746 1.18 11.89 -2.56
CA ARG A 746 2.33 11.87 -3.46
C ARG A 746 3.54 12.40 -2.71
N VAL A 747 4.60 11.60 -2.65
CA VAL A 747 5.87 12.06 -2.09
C VAL A 747 6.46 13.06 -3.07
N LEU A 748 6.70 14.27 -2.61
CA LEU A 748 7.42 15.25 -3.41
C LEU A 748 8.90 14.87 -3.41
N PRO A 749 9.53 14.68 -4.58
CA PRO A 749 10.98 14.69 -4.63
C PRO A 749 11.42 16.11 -4.25
N SER A 750 11.97 16.27 -3.05
CA SER A 750 12.67 17.50 -2.72
C SER A 750 13.92 17.56 -3.57
N GLU A 751 14.02 18.56 -4.44
CA GLU A 751 15.34 19.02 -4.85
C GLU A 751 16.07 19.42 -3.56
N SER A 752 17.17 18.71 -3.28
CA SER A 752 17.90 18.62 -2.01
C SER A 752 17.20 17.87 -0.85
N ASN A 753 17.55 16.59 -0.67
CA ASN A 753 17.95 16.05 0.64
C ASN A 753 18.48 14.61 0.55
N SER A 754 19.81 14.51 0.50
CA SER A 754 20.61 13.31 0.77
C SER A 754 20.88 13.16 2.27
N ASP A 755 19.85 13.20 3.11
CA ASP A 755 19.99 13.54 4.53
C ASP A 755 19.77 12.37 5.51
N GLU A 756 20.11 11.13 5.11
CA GLU A 756 20.40 10.08 6.10
C GLU A 756 21.80 10.30 6.65
N LEU A 757 21.86 10.93 7.84
CA LEU A 757 23.12 11.12 8.55
C LEU A 757 23.68 9.76 8.97
N GLN A 758 24.90 9.46 8.52
CA GLN A 758 25.53 8.17 8.76
C GLN A 758 26.20 8.14 10.13
N VAL A 759 26.41 6.93 10.67
CA VAL A 759 27.24 6.76 11.87
C VAL A 759 28.63 7.33 11.59
N GLY A 760 29.06 8.26 12.44
CA GLY A 760 30.32 9.00 12.31
C GLY A 760 30.21 10.42 11.75
N THR A 761 29.05 10.83 11.22
CA THR A 761 28.85 12.21 10.72
C THR A 761 29.00 13.22 11.86
N LYS A 762 29.80 14.29 11.65
CA LYS A 762 29.95 15.40 12.59
C LYS A 762 28.75 16.33 12.54
N VAL A 763 28.18 16.62 13.71
CA VAL A 763 26.94 17.38 13.86
C VAL A 763 27.04 18.27 15.10
N ASP A 764 26.28 19.36 15.11
CA ASP A 764 26.00 20.10 16.33
C ASP A 764 24.59 19.71 16.79
N ALA A 765 24.45 19.10 17.97
CA ALA A 765 23.17 18.61 18.48
C ALA A 765 22.72 19.36 19.74
N LYS A 766 21.40 19.58 19.89
CA LYS A 766 20.82 20.38 20.97
C LYS A 766 20.65 19.56 22.26
N TYR A 767 21.62 19.63 23.16
CA TYR A 767 21.62 18.86 24.41
C TYR A 767 20.45 19.25 25.32
N LYS A 768 19.64 18.26 25.71
CA LYS A 768 18.40 18.45 26.49
C LYS A 768 17.48 19.57 25.95
N GLY A 769 17.52 19.82 24.64
CA GLY A 769 16.68 20.83 23.99
C GLY A 769 17.07 22.29 24.27
N LYS A 770 18.24 22.57 24.88
CA LYS A 770 18.66 23.94 25.24
C LYS A 770 19.74 24.51 24.33
N THR A 771 20.95 23.95 24.34
CA THR A 771 22.13 24.49 23.63
C THR A 771 22.72 23.48 22.66
N TYR A 772 23.24 23.94 21.52
CA TYR A 772 23.91 23.08 20.55
C TYR A 772 25.35 22.81 20.98
N TYR A 773 25.74 21.54 21.01
CA TYR A 773 27.10 21.09 21.30
C TYR A 773 27.62 20.24 20.13
N PRO A 774 28.91 20.36 19.78
CA PRO A 774 29.51 19.56 18.72
C PRO A 774 29.63 18.10 19.16
N GLY A 775 29.33 17.20 18.23
CA GLY A 775 29.44 15.78 18.42
C GLY A 775 29.43 15.01 17.10
N LYS A 776 29.36 13.70 17.23
CA LYS A 776 29.26 12.76 16.11
C LYS A 776 28.10 11.81 16.31
N ILE A 777 27.49 11.37 15.22
CA ILE A 777 26.45 10.36 15.28
C ILE A 777 27.07 9.01 15.66
N ALA A 778 26.68 8.48 16.81
CA ALA A 778 27.12 7.19 17.31
C ALA A 778 26.26 6.04 16.76
N LYS A 779 24.96 6.29 16.53
CA LYS A 779 24.04 5.27 16.02
C LYS A 779 22.83 5.91 15.34
N VAL A 780 22.34 5.27 14.28
CA VAL A 780 21.10 5.64 13.59
C VAL A 780 20.04 4.58 13.90
N HIS A 781 18.86 4.99 14.36
CA HIS A 781 17.75 4.09 14.65
C HIS A 781 16.73 4.07 13.52
N SER A 782 16.04 2.94 13.37
CA SER A 782 15.03 2.73 12.32
C SER A 782 13.75 3.55 12.52
N ASP A 783 13.62 4.22 13.67
CA ASP A 783 12.55 5.16 14.03
C ASP A 783 12.87 6.62 13.63
N GLY A 784 14.04 6.88 13.05
CA GLY A 784 14.48 8.22 12.62
C GLY A 784 15.16 9.05 13.71
N THR A 785 15.44 8.46 14.87
CA THR A 785 16.22 9.10 15.94
C THR A 785 17.70 8.70 15.89
N TYR A 786 18.56 9.54 16.48
CA TYR A 786 20.02 9.37 16.44
C TYR A 786 20.61 9.36 17.85
N ASP A 787 21.59 8.51 18.08
CA ASP A 787 22.44 8.60 19.26
C ASP A 787 23.62 9.51 18.94
N ILE A 788 23.86 10.54 19.75
CA ILE A 788 24.94 11.51 19.57
C ILE A 788 26.00 11.29 20.65
N GLN A 789 27.25 11.19 20.23
CA GLN A 789 28.42 11.25 21.10
C GLN A 789 29.02 12.64 20.97
N TYR A 790 28.95 13.44 22.02
CA TYR A 790 29.53 14.77 22.06
C TYR A 790 31.04 14.70 22.23
N ASP A 791 31.73 15.73 21.75
CA ASP A 791 33.20 15.81 21.77
C ASP A 791 33.75 15.95 23.21
N ASP A 792 32.92 16.37 24.17
CA ASP A 792 33.23 16.47 25.61
C ASP A 792 33.14 15.13 26.38
N GLY A 793 32.85 14.02 25.67
CA GLY A 793 32.68 12.70 26.24
C GLY A 793 31.25 12.36 26.66
N GLY A 794 30.32 13.32 26.61
CA GLY A 794 28.89 13.09 26.84
C GLY A 794 28.24 12.28 25.71
N ALA A 795 27.16 11.56 26.03
CA ALA A 795 26.36 10.85 25.03
C ALA A 795 24.86 11.03 25.29
N GLU A 796 24.08 11.17 24.23
CA GLU A 796 22.63 11.31 24.27
C GLU A 796 21.99 10.35 23.28
N LYS A 797 20.90 9.69 23.68
CA LYS A 797 20.25 8.64 22.89
C LYS A 797 18.91 9.13 22.36
N ARG A 798 18.52 8.66 21.18
CA ARG A 798 17.23 8.93 20.54
C ARG A 798 16.94 10.42 20.32
N VAL A 799 17.95 11.19 19.92
CA VAL A 799 17.82 12.60 19.56
C VAL A 799 17.09 12.71 18.22
N SER A 800 16.05 13.54 18.15
CA SER A 800 15.29 13.79 16.90
C SER A 800 16.18 14.51 15.86
N ARG A 801 15.96 14.22 14.57
CA ARG A 801 16.65 14.88 13.44
C ARG A 801 16.59 16.41 13.54
N ASP A 802 15.47 16.97 14.01
CA ASP A 802 15.23 18.42 14.11
C ASP A 802 16.12 19.11 15.16
N LEU A 803 16.65 18.34 16.10
CA LEU A 803 17.55 18.82 17.15
C LEU A 803 19.02 18.70 16.75
N ILE A 804 19.31 18.28 15.52
CA ILE A 804 20.65 18.01 15.00
C ILE A 804 20.89 18.91 13.80
N LYS A 805 21.98 19.68 13.83
CA LYS A 805 22.47 20.47 12.70
C LYS A 805 23.70 19.77 12.14
N VAL A 806 23.67 19.42 10.86
CA VAL A 806 24.87 18.88 10.21
C VAL A 806 25.89 20.00 10.17
N LYS A 807 27.05 19.75 10.76
CA LYS A 807 28.15 20.69 10.65
C LYS A 807 28.69 20.49 9.25
N GLU A 808 28.35 21.39 8.33
CA GLU A 808 28.85 21.34 6.95
C GLU A 808 30.39 21.32 6.97
N THR A 809 30.95 20.12 6.84
CA THR A 809 32.26 19.98 6.23
C THR A 809 32.01 20.22 4.75
N LYS A 810 32.49 21.34 4.21
CA LYS A 810 32.48 21.65 2.76
C LYS A 810 33.12 20.50 1.98
N SER A 811 32.33 19.45 1.71
CA SER A 811 32.62 18.41 0.73
C SER A 811 32.29 19.02 -0.63
N SER A 812 33.18 19.91 -1.06
CA SER A 812 33.12 20.52 -2.37
C SER A 812 33.32 19.41 -3.41
N GLY A 813 32.29 19.15 -4.23
CA GLY A 813 32.26 18.10 -5.25
C GLY A 813 33.54 18.04 -6.09
N MET A 814 34.06 16.83 -6.32
CA MET A 814 35.33 16.60 -6.99
C MET A 814 35.36 17.34 -8.35
N LEU A 815 36.39 18.16 -8.58
CA LEU A 815 36.52 18.92 -9.83
C LEU A 815 36.79 17.94 -10.99
N LYS A 816 36.09 18.11 -12.11
CA LYS A 816 36.18 17.18 -13.25
C LYS A 816 37.55 17.28 -13.92
N VAL A 817 38.11 16.13 -14.29
CA VAL A 817 39.32 16.04 -15.14
C VAL A 817 39.03 16.71 -16.48
N GLY A 818 39.94 17.57 -16.94
CA GLY A 818 39.82 18.42 -18.12
C GLY A 818 39.25 19.82 -17.86
N LEU A 819 38.85 20.15 -16.62
CA LEU A 819 38.35 21.48 -16.27
C LEU A 819 39.49 22.51 -16.25
N LYS A 820 39.25 23.68 -16.87
CA LYS A 820 40.20 24.80 -16.86
C LYS A 820 40.16 25.54 -15.53
N VAL A 821 41.31 25.68 -14.89
CA VAL A 821 41.47 26.19 -13.53
C VAL A 821 42.66 27.15 -13.45
N LYS A 822 42.71 27.94 -12.39
CA LYS A 822 43.87 28.74 -11.98
C LYS A 822 44.38 28.17 -10.67
N ALA A 823 45.63 27.73 -10.62
CA ALA A 823 46.19 27.13 -9.43
C ALA A 823 47.41 27.88 -8.89
N LYS A 824 47.53 27.93 -7.56
CA LYS A 824 48.66 28.56 -6.87
C LYS A 824 49.87 27.63 -6.86
N TYR A 825 50.79 27.86 -7.79
CA TYR A 825 52.08 27.18 -7.83
C TYR A 825 52.94 27.54 -6.61
N ASN A 826 53.37 26.54 -5.84
CA ASN A 826 54.13 26.69 -4.60
C ASN A 826 53.51 27.70 -3.60
N GLY A 827 52.18 27.84 -3.61
CA GLY A 827 51.45 28.71 -2.69
C GLY A 827 51.65 30.22 -2.88
N LYS A 828 52.37 30.68 -3.91
CA LYS A 828 52.73 32.11 -4.09
C LYS A 828 52.23 32.75 -5.38
N LYS A 829 52.22 32.05 -6.53
CA LYS A 829 51.83 32.64 -7.82
C LYS A 829 50.74 31.81 -8.49
N ILE A 830 49.74 32.47 -9.05
CA ILE A 830 48.57 31.82 -9.67
C ILE A 830 48.83 31.68 -11.17
N TYR A 831 48.71 30.46 -11.69
CA TYR A 831 48.87 30.16 -13.12
C TYR A 831 47.66 29.40 -13.66
N PRO A 832 47.22 29.67 -14.90
CA PRO A 832 46.16 28.91 -15.54
C PRO A 832 46.67 27.53 -15.99
N GLY A 833 45.81 26.53 -15.87
CA GLY A 833 46.07 25.15 -16.28
C GLY A 833 44.78 24.34 -16.35
N ASN A 834 44.90 23.06 -16.63
CA ASN A 834 43.79 22.12 -16.66
C ASN A 834 44.01 21.01 -15.65
N ILE A 835 42.91 20.51 -15.08
CA ILE A 835 42.97 19.35 -14.19
C ILE A 835 43.28 18.11 -15.02
N ALA A 836 44.50 17.58 -14.92
CA ALA A 836 44.93 16.39 -15.63
C ALA A 836 44.45 15.10 -14.95
N LYS A 837 44.33 15.11 -13.61
CA LYS A 837 43.83 13.96 -12.84
C LYS A 837 43.23 14.40 -11.51
N ALA A 838 42.19 13.70 -11.06
CA ALA A 838 41.60 13.89 -9.73
C ALA A 838 41.82 12.62 -8.90
N HIS A 839 42.29 12.78 -7.65
CA HIS A 839 42.57 11.69 -6.73
C HIS A 839 41.47 11.54 -5.67
N SER A 840 41.29 10.33 -5.15
CA SER A 840 40.26 10.03 -4.14
C SER A 840 40.51 10.68 -2.77
N ASP A 841 41.72 11.20 -2.54
CA ASP A 841 42.11 11.96 -1.35
C ASP A 841 41.69 13.45 -1.42
N GLY A 842 41.11 13.89 -2.54
CA GLY A 842 40.66 15.27 -2.76
C GLY A 842 41.73 16.21 -3.31
N THR A 843 42.87 15.68 -3.74
CA THR A 843 43.93 16.42 -4.44
C THR A 843 43.87 16.24 -5.96
N TYR A 844 44.48 17.15 -6.72
CA TYR A 844 44.42 17.17 -8.18
C TYR A 844 45.82 17.31 -8.78
N ASP A 845 46.04 16.63 -9.89
CA ASP A 845 47.20 16.88 -10.73
C ASP A 845 46.82 17.94 -11.78
N ILE A 846 47.66 18.97 -11.92
CA ILE A 846 47.41 20.13 -12.77
C ILE A 846 48.50 20.19 -13.83
N GLU A 847 48.07 20.27 -15.08
CA GLU A 847 48.91 20.58 -16.22
C GLU A 847 48.72 22.04 -16.57
N TYR A 848 49.75 22.85 -16.38
CA TYR A 848 49.71 24.29 -16.65
C TYR A 848 49.84 24.57 -18.14
N ASP A 849 49.29 25.69 -18.60
CA ASP A 849 49.28 26.06 -20.02
C ASP A 849 50.72 26.27 -20.60
N ASN A 850 51.75 26.37 -19.75
CA ASN A 850 53.17 26.42 -20.13
C ASN A 850 53.83 25.03 -20.31
N GLY A 851 53.09 23.94 -20.12
CA GLY A 851 53.56 22.56 -20.23
C GLY A 851 54.18 21.97 -18.96
N GLU A 852 54.19 22.71 -17.85
CA GLU A 852 54.66 22.19 -16.55
C GLU A 852 53.54 21.45 -15.79
N PHE A 853 53.93 20.48 -14.95
CA PHE A 853 52.99 19.56 -14.29
C PHE A 853 53.20 19.52 -12.77
N GLU A 854 52.13 19.64 -12.00
CA GLU A 854 52.16 19.59 -10.54
C GLU A 854 51.18 18.55 -10.01
N LYS A 855 51.64 17.70 -9.08
CA LYS A 855 50.87 16.57 -8.55
C LYS A 855 50.31 16.86 -7.17
N HIS A 856 49.16 16.27 -6.85
CA HIS A 856 48.53 16.35 -5.53
C HIS A 856 48.28 17.77 -5.03
N VAL A 857 47.89 18.69 -5.91
CA VAL A 857 47.50 20.05 -5.56
C VAL A 857 46.18 20.01 -4.79
N ALA A 858 46.19 20.53 -3.57
CA ALA A 858 45.00 20.57 -2.72
C ALA A 858 43.93 21.51 -3.32
N LYS A 859 42.66 21.12 -3.22
CA LYS A 859 41.54 21.86 -3.82
C LYS A 859 41.48 23.35 -3.48
N ASN A 860 41.84 23.72 -2.25
CA ASN A 860 41.85 25.10 -1.77
C ASN A 860 42.90 25.99 -2.45
N LEU A 861 43.85 25.40 -3.18
CA LEU A 861 44.85 26.10 -3.98
C LEU A 861 44.43 26.22 -5.46
N ILE A 862 43.24 25.73 -5.80
CA ILE A 862 42.70 25.68 -7.16
C ILE A 862 41.44 26.53 -7.21
N GLU A 863 41.46 27.54 -8.08
CA GLU A 863 40.33 28.40 -8.39
C GLU A 863 39.75 27.96 -9.73
N VAL A 864 38.48 27.58 -9.75
CA VAL A 864 37.79 27.21 -11.01
C VAL A 864 37.60 28.47 -11.82
N VAL A 865 38.06 28.45 -13.07
CA VAL A 865 37.73 29.53 -14.01
C VAL A 865 36.30 29.23 -14.47
N GLU A 866 35.32 29.92 -13.91
CA GLU A 866 33.95 29.87 -14.38
C GLU A 866 33.93 30.33 -15.85
N ASN A 867 33.73 29.38 -16.76
CA ASN A 867 33.21 29.72 -18.07
C ASN A 867 31.73 30.04 -17.85
N ASP A 868 31.38 31.32 -17.96
CA ASP A 868 30.00 31.81 -18.09
C ASP A 868 29.24 30.91 -19.06
N THR A 869 28.47 30.00 -18.49
CA THR A 869 27.51 29.14 -19.17
C THR A 869 26.21 29.27 -18.39
N THR A 870 25.69 30.49 -18.37
CA THR A 870 24.25 30.68 -18.43
C THR A 870 23.80 30.01 -19.73
N GLU A 871 23.29 28.78 -19.63
CA GLU A 871 22.41 28.24 -20.66
C GLU A 871 21.17 29.12 -20.67
N ASP A 872 21.21 30.16 -21.51
CA ASP A 872 20.04 30.93 -21.94
C ASP A 872 19.07 29.95 -22.61
N GLU A 873 17.95 29.62 -21.94
CA GLU A 873 16.86 28.84 -22.54
C GLU A 873 16.22 29.53 -23.78
N ASP A 874 16.66 30.75 -24.12
CA ASP A 874 16.15 31.53 -25.25
C ASP A 874 17.02 31.49 -26.51
N LYS A 875 18.15 30.76 -26.53
CA LYS A 875 19.03 30.69 -27.71
C LYS A 875 18.72 29.51 -28.64
N TYR A 876 18.35 29.81 -29.89
CA TYR A 876 18.12 28.77 -30.90
C TYR A 876 19.45 28.16 -31.37
N ARG A 877 19.47 26.83 -31.52
CA ARG A 877 20.68 26.09 -31.94
C ARG A 877 21.02 26.37 -33.41
N VAL A 878 22.32 26.47 -33.71
CA VAL A 878 22.82 26.52 -35.09
C VAL A 878 22.35 25.27 -35.85
N GLY A 879 21.75 25.47 -37.02
CA GLY A 879 21.10 24.45 -37.84
C GLY A 879 19.60 24.29 -37.59
N ALA A 880 19.02 24.94 -36.58
CA ALA A 880 17.58 24.91 -36.34
C ALA A 880 16.81 25.59 -37.49
N LYS A 881 15.69 24.97 -37.89
CA LYS A 881 14.73 25.57 -38.84
C LYS A 881 13.89 26.61 -38.10
N VAL A 882 13.91 27.83 -38.60
CA VAL A 882 13.24 28.98 -38.00
C VAL A 882 12.53 29.79 -39.08
N GLU A 883 11.62 30.67 -38.67
CA GLU A 883 11.13 31.74 -39.52
C GLU A 883 11.69 33.06 -39.02
N ALA A 884 12.34 33.82 -39.90
CA ALA A 884 12.97 35.08 -39.55
C ALA A 884 12.45 36.24 -40.41
N LYS A 885 12.29 37.42 -39.81
CA LYS A 885 11.69 38.58 -40.48
C LYS A 885 12.72 39.31 -41.36
N TYR A 886 12.73 39.04 -42.66
CA TYR A 886 13.70 39.62 -43.58
C TYR A 886 13.53 41.15 -43.66
N LYS A 887 14.60 41.90 -43.36
CA LYS A 887 14.60 43.38 -43.26
C LYS A 887 13.43 43.94 -42.45
N GLY A 888 12.94 43.21 -41.45
CA GLY A 888 11.88 43.65 -40.55
C GLY A 888 10.46 43.70 -41.14
N ARG A 889 10.19 43.10 -42.31
CA ARG A 889 8.86 43.17 -42.97
C ARG A 889 8.03 41.90 -42.88
N THR A 890 8.53 40.77 -43.37
CA THR A 890 7.78 39.50 -43.49
C THR A 890 8.64 38.32 -43.04
N TYR A 891 8.02 37.33 -42.41
CA TYR A 891 8.69 36.12 -41.95
C TYR A 891 8.93 35.16 -43.10
N TYR A 892 10.17 34.77 -43.31
CA TYR A 892 10.56 33.76 -44.30
C TYR A 892 11.22 32.58 -43.58
N PRO A 893 10.99 31.34 -44.07
CA PRO A 893 11.64 30.17 -43.50
C PRO A 893 13.12 30.17 -43.86
N GLY A 894 13.94 29.79 -42.89
CA GLY A 894 15.37 29.67 -43.04
C GLY A 894 15.97 28.80 -41.94
N LYS A 895 17.29 28.72 -41.93
CA LYS A 895 18.06 28.00 -40.92
C LYS A 895 19.06 28.92 -40.28
N ILE A 896 19.30 28.70 -39.00
CA ILE A 896 20.34 29.45 -38.29
C ILE A 896 21.70 28.94 -38.74
N ALA A 897 22.42 29.75 -39.51
CA ALA A 897 23.77 29.46 -39.97
C ALA A 897 24.81 29.67 -38.86
N ARG A 898 24.57 30.68 -38.00
CA ARG A 898 25.45 30.99 -36.87
C ARG A 898 24.70 31.76 -35.78
N ALA A 899 25.00 31.46 -34.52
CA ALA A 899 24.52 32.22 -33.37
C ALA A 899 25.68 33.04 -32.78
N HIS A 900 25.45 34.31 -32.48
CA HIS A 900 26.44 35.21 -31.89
C HIS A 900 26.24 35.34 -30.38
N SER A 901 27.32 35.65 -29.66
CA SER A 901 27.28 35.84 -28.20
C SER A 901 26.42 37.02 -27.76
N ASP A 902 26.17 37.98 -28.66
CA ASP A 902 25.30 39.15 -28.46
C ASP A 902 23.79 38.85 -28.59
N GLY A 903 23.41 37.59 -28.84
CA GLY A 903 22.01 37.17 -28.97
C GLY A 903 21.42 37.34 -30.37
N THR A 904 22.23 37.71 -31.37
CA THR A 904 21.80 37.79 -32.78
C THR A 904 22.16 36.51 -33.56
N TYR A 905 21.49 36.29 -34.69
CA TYR A 905 21.63 35.10 -35.54
C TYR A 905 21.95 35.46 -36.99
N ASP A 906 22.84 34.71 -37.62
CA ASP A 906 22.96 34.69 -39.07
C ASP A 906 21.98 33.63 -39.61
N ILE A 907 21.07 34.03 -40.50
CA ILE A 907 20.02 33.19 -41.07
C ILE A 907 20.30 32.96 -42.55
N ASP A 908 20.38 31.68 -42.94
CA ASP A 908 20.36 31.25 -44.33
C ASP A 908 18.90 30.93 -44.69
N TYR A 909 18.29 31.76 -45.51
CA TYR A 909 16.92 31.57 -45.97
C TYR A 909 16.83 30.45 -47.00
N ASP A 910 15.67 29.78 -47.05
CA ASP A 910 15.46 28.65 -47.97
C ASP A 910 15.53 29.07 -49.46
N ASP A 911 15.46 30.37 -49.77
CA ASP A 911 15.65 30.94 -51.12
C ASP A 911 17.12 31.21 -51.49
N GLY A 912 18.06 30.92 -50.57
CA GLY A 912 19.50 31.06 -50.76
C GLY A 912 20.08 32.41 -50.34
N GLU A 913 19.27 33.35 -49.85
CA GLU A 913 19.77 34.60 -49.27
C GLU A 913 20.27 34.41 -47.84
N VAL A 914 21.25 35.22 -47.43
CA VAL A 914 21.86 35.16 -46.09
C VAL A 914 21.77 36.52 -45.42
N GLU A 915 21.15 36.58 -44.25
CA GLU A 915 21.08 37.79 -43.43
C GLU A 915 21.86 37.60 -42.14
N LYS A 916 22.75 38.55 -41.82
CA LYS A 916 23.65 38.47 -40.66
C LYS A 916 23.15 39.34 -39.51
N ARG A 917 23.39 38.89 -38.28
CA ARG A 917 23.04 39.60 -37.03
C ARG A 917 21.54 39.94 -36.90
N VAL A 918 20.67 39.02 -37.28
CA VAL A 918 19.22 39.13 -37.06
C VAL A 918 18.93 39.03 -35.55
N PRO A 919 18.30 40.04 -34.92
CA PRO A 919 17.93 39.99 -33.50
C PRO A 919 16.97 38.84 -33.17
N ARG A 920 17.10 38.27 -31.96
CA ARG A 920 16.26 37.15 -31.49
C ARG A 920 14.76 37.38 -31.63
N ASP A 921 14.28 38.61 -31.41
CA ASP A 921 12.86 38.98 -31.45
C ASP A 921 12.26 38.88 -32.87
N LEU A 922 13.11 38.86 -33.89
CA LEU A 922 12.72 38.72 -35.30
C LEU A 922 12.80 37.27 -35.79
N VAL A 923 13.15 36.32 -34.93
CA VAL A 923 13.30 34.90 -35.23
C VAL A 923 12.32 34.10 -34.38
N ARG A 924 11.55 33.18 -34.99
CA ARG A 924 10.61 32.30 -34.29
C ARG A 924 10.76 30.84 -34.71
N VAL A 925 10.36 29.92 -33.84
CA VAL A 925 10.31 28.49 -34.15
C VAL A 925 9.22 28.24 -35.19
N LYS A 926 9.55 27.46 -36.22
CA LYS A 926 8.58 26.91 -37.15
C LYS A 926 8.01 25.64 -36.51
N GLU A 927 6.75 25.66 -36.05
CA GLU A 927 6.06 24.45 -35.60
C GLU A 927 5.88 23.43 -36.72
#